data_AF-A0A6N7XCJ5-F1
#
_entry.id   AF-A0A6N7XCJ5-F1
#
_cell.length_a   1.000
_cell.length_b   1.000
_cell.length_c   1.000
_cell.angle_alpha   90.00
_cell.angle_beta   90.00
_cell.angle_gamma   90.00
#
_symmetry.space_group_name_H-M   'P 1'
#
loop_
_entity.id
_entity.type
_entity.pdbx_description
1 polymer ?
#
loop_
_entity_poly.entity_id
_entity_poly.type
_entity_poly.pdbx_seq_one_letter_code
_entity_poly.pdbx_strand_id
1 'polypeptide(L)'
;MRCISTKVVGICSICMEAMGMEVFMSGKTARRLRKEREGRSMSHNDIQTKAVGAAAAAALAIAIAPGVAQATETTTVKSPEQATTETVVPVAAENSSEAPAVQPAIPEEPAATPAAATAPVASNAPATTPETPATSTTSNPTTESPAVADSAPTSASDSVEQASGKDAEQASPSQTTATAAPQAPRASNVPAKAPAMDAVAEVNGTTYSDIDRAIEDAAEGATVTLLKDVSPTKTFKKSLTFKGNHTLSYDVYGWYYTGDMVIDGATLVVNSDANPVKADEDQKWLVMCLKGSLNAINGGKIRFFFDGSTGAKCAIYANGGATIVVDNGSSFSINGQNTKGVVGQGIQLDETAGTGIFVKNGSSFLIDGTNRGYVNSPIVYVENSTFTVQNCTSNASNGGKFTAINSDIKFVNNAGHGLSTADATFDKSTLTSSGNGYTGLHVNGNLVVRNGSKINVCDGNGWHARKEGLFSGIRLMHNADVDGTSEVCVAHNVSVGMRASDSNGHVNFAPGAKLSVIDNGRPTDGSHGEEAGRQFTSNGGGIWNAADMTLPEGAAIYNNDAPISGDDIYSTGSIAFPKAVRARLDGEQNNVCTDKIDGWYDDSANNRWVGDIPARGTTDDIHAKSVKPGAYDITEDAPLAIKAAHTYEDSLIYDKNADDATGATDPSNGSLDEEGHWIKKVSVRKNGFIRAGYRFIGWNTAADGTGDWYGVVAADSLAAKNSLDVYELLDGKGNDTLYAIWEKLPEAPTPTPKPQATPKPASVKAPVVTSKSALPKTGDTSGSAQAAGILALIGTALAGLSRAIRRSNRAE
;
A
#
# COMPACT_ATOMS: atom_id res chain seq x y z
N MET A 1 49.44 15.12 11.64
CA MET A 1 50.60 14.64 10.85
C MET A 1 50.23 14.63 9.36
N ARG A 2 51.17 14.40 8.43
CA ARG A 2 50.91 14.29 6.98
C ARG A 2 51.46 12.98 6.40
N CYS A 3 50.58 12.18 5.79
CA CYS A 3 50.79 11.19 4.72
C CYS A 3 49.43 11.09 4.01
N ILE A 4 49.24 11.22 2.69
CA ILE A 4 49.93 10.61 1.53
C ILE A 4 49.69 9.11 1.44
N SER A 5 48.67 8.72 0.66
CA SER A 5 48.81 7.71 -0.40
C SER A 5 47.68 7.87 -1.44
N THR A 6 47.92 7.38 -2.66
CA THR A 6 47.06 7.53 -3.84
C THR A 6 46.48 6.17 -4.23
N LYS A 7 45.27 6.10 -4.83
CA LYS A 7 45.02 5.21 -6.00
C LYS A 7 43.65 5.41 -6.69
N VAL A 8 43.70 5.20 -8.01
CA VAL A 8 42.64 4.79 -8.97
C VAL A 8 41.25 5.46 -8.87
N VAL A 9 40.94 6.25 -9.90
CA VAL A 9 39.55 6.53 -10.31
C VAL A 9 39.10 5.43 -11.26
N GLY A 10 38.13 4.61 -10.84
CA GLY A 10 37.28 3.85 -11.75
C GLY A 10 35.98 4.62 -11.97
N ILE A 11 35.54 4.79 -13.22
CA ILE A 11 34.32 5.56 -13.52
C ILE A 11 33.10 4.65 -13.32
N CYS A 12 32.25 5.01 -12.36
CA CYS A 12 30.92 4.43 -12.19
C CYS A 12 29.92 5.54 -11.82
N SER A 13 28.87 5.71 -12.61
CA SER A 13 27.96 6.86 -12.52
C SER A 13 26.74 6.59 -11.62
N ILE A 14 26.96 6.32 -10.33
CA ILE A 14 25.97 6.53 -9.26
C ILE A 14 26.70 7.08 -8.02
N CYS A 15 26.63 8.40 -7.79
CA CYS A 15 27.00 9.08 -6.54
C CYS A 15 26.75 10.61 -6.63
N MET A 16 25.50 11.08 -6.43
CA MET A 16 25.18 12.52 -6.38
C MET A 16 24.16 12.92 -5.29
N GLU A 17 23.91 12.08 -4.29
CA GLU A 17 22.93 12.36 -3.21
C GLU A 17 23.56 12.64 -1.84
N ALA A 18 24.89 12.79 -1.76
CA ALA A 18 25.64 12.88 -0.50
C ALA A 18 26.35 14.23 -0.26
N MET A 19 25.71 15.37 -0.58
CA MET A 19 26.16 16.71 -0.11
C MET A 19 25.03 17.77 -0.16
N GLY A 20 24.26 17.88 0.93
CA GLY A 20 23.28 18.95 1.11
C GLY A 20 23.94 20.27 1.56
N MET A 21 24.52 21.02 0.62
CA MET A 21 25.06 22.36 0.88
C MET A 21 24.01 23.46 0.64
N GLU A 22 23.41 23.99 1.70
CA GLU A 22 22.70 25.27 1.64
C GLU A 22 23.68 26.43 1.45
N VAL A 23 23.66 27.06 0.28
CA VAL A 23 24.38 28.33 0.06
C VAL A 23 23.48 29.48 0.49
N PHE A 24 23.79 30.07 1.65
CA PHE A 24 23.13 31.26 2.19
C PHE A 24 23.28 32.46 1.26
N MET A 25 22.31 32.69 0.36
CA MET A 25 22.25 33.88 -0.48
C MET A 25 21.69 35.07 0.30
N SER A 26 22.61 35.94 0.75
CA SER A 26 22.30 37.14 1.52
C SER A 26 21.27 38.06 0.84
N GLY A 27 20.24 38.45 1.57
CA GLY A 27 19.09 39.18 1.04
C GLY A 27 19.40 40.63 0.64
N LYS A 28 19.70 40.88 -0.65
CA LYS A 28 19.75 42.26 -1.19
C LYS A 28 19.38 42.47 -2.67
N THR A 29 18.71 41.51 -3.32
CA THR A 29 18.31 41.62 -4.75
C THR A 29 16.79 41.54 -5.02
N ALA A 30 15.95 41.49 -3.98
CA ALA A 30 14.49 41.38 -4.09
C ALA A 30 13.72 42.71 -4.30
N ARG A 31 14.33 43.71 -4.97
CA ARG A 31 13.72 45.04 -5.21
C ARG A 31 14.02 45.65 -6.59
N ARG A 32 13.80 44.89 -7.69
CA ARG A 32 13.73 45.50 -9.04
C ARG A 32 12.77 44.88 -10.08
N LEU A 33 11.95 43.88 -9.72
CA LEU A 33 10.98 43.26 -10.63
C LEU A 33 9.57 43.15 -10.01
N ARG A 34 8.99 44.29 -9.62
CA ARG A 34 7.57 44.36 -9.17
C ARG A 34 6.90 45.69 -9.57
N LYS A 35 7.04 46.09 -10.84
CA LYS A 35 6.30 47.25 -11.40
C LYS A 35 6.08 47.19 -12.92
N GLU A 36 5.70 46.02 -13.45
CA GLU A 36 5.34 45.89 -14.88
C GLU A 36 4.43 44.67 -15.13
N ARG A 37 3.24 44.63 -14.49
CA ARG A 37 2.18 43.67 -14.85
C ARG A 37 0.76 44.14 -14.51
N GLU A 38 0.40 45.33 -14.99
CA GLU A 38 -1.00 45.79 -15.09
C GLU A 38 -1.30 46.17 -16.55
N GLY A 39 -2.47 45.76 -17.06
CA GLY A 39 -3.03 46.28 -18.29
C GLY A 39 -2.68 45.56 -19.61
N ARG A 40 -3.32 44.42 -19.89
CA ARG A 40 -4.26 44.31 -21.03
C ARG A 40 -5.12 43.05 -20.98
N SER A 41 -6.17 43.02 -21.82
CA SER A 41 -7.25 42.04 -21.89
C SER A 41 -7.63 41.80 -23.37
N MET A 42 -8.41 40.75 -23.65
CA MET A 42 -8.98 40.35 -24.96
C MET A 42 -7.97 39.77 -25.98
N SER A 43 -8.33 38.83 -26.87
CA SER A 43 -9.57 38.04 -27.09
C SER A 43 -9.27 36.74 -27.89
N HIS A 44 -10.31 35.92 -28.15
CA HIS A 44 -10.31 34.81 -29.12
C HIS A 44 -10.21 35.28 -30.60
N ASN A 45 -10.02 34.30 -31.49
CA ASN A 45 -10.07 34.28 -32.98
C ASN A 45 -8.89 34.88 -33.77
N ASP A 46 -8.09 33.99 -34.38
CA ASP A 46 -7.94 33.81 -35.86
C ASP A 46 -6.77 32.81 -36.13
N ILE A 47 -7.03 31.55 -36.52
CA ILE A 47 -7.27 31.02 -37.89
C ILE A 47 -5.98 30.64 -38.69
N GLN A 48 -5.80 29.32 -38.83
CA GLN A 48 -5.21 28.56 -39.95
C GLN A 48 -3.85 28.95 -40.61
N THR A 49 -2.87 28.06 -40.40
CA THR A 49 -2.15 27.33 -41.48
C THR A 49 -1.21 28.10 -42.43
N LYS A 50 0.10 27.91 -42.21
CA LYS A 50 1.00 27.39 -43.26
C LYS A 50 2.31 26.81 -42.70
N ALA A 51 2.83 25.80 -43.40
CA ALA A 51 4.13 25.18 -43.14
C ALA A 51 5.23 25.77 -44.06
N VAL A 52 6.38 25.08 -44.10
CA VAL A 52 7.62 25.34 -44.89
C VAL A 52 8.69 26.17 -44.17
N GLY A 53 9.81 25.49 -43.89
CA GLY A 53 11.04 26.03 -43.31
C GLY A 53 12.16 24.98 -43.34
N ALA A 54 12.54 24.53 -44.54
CA ALA A 54 13.48 23.42 -44.78
C ALA A 54 14.34 23.64 -46.05
N ALA A 55 15.36 22.79 -46.26
CA ALA A 55 16.35 22.78 -47.36
C ALA A 55 17.42 23.92 -47.30
N ALA A 56 18.67 23.80 -47.81
CA ALA A 56 19.56 22.71 -48.29
C ALA A 56 21.04 23.19 -48.07
N ALA A 57 22.17 22.56 -48.45
CA ALA A 57 22.57 21.39 -49.26
C ALA A 57 23.91 20.82 -48.67
N ALA A 58 24.43 19.61 -48.89
CA ALA A 58 24.35 18.59 -49.95
C ALA A 58 25.34 18.73 -51.16
N ALA A 59 26.49 18.01 -51.06
CA ALA A 59 27.41 17.54 -52.14
C ALA A 59 28.17 18.63 -52.97
N LEU A 60 29.15 18.34 -53.86
CA LEU A 60 29.64 17.10 -54.52
C LEU A 60 31.10 17.26 -55.07
N ALA A 61 31.76 16.14 -55.46
CA ALA A 61 32.62 15.97 -56.67
C ALA A 61 34.19 16.01 -56.65
N ILE A 62 34.78 14.84 -56.98
CA ILE A 62 35.88 14.57 -57.97
C ILE A 62 37.39 14.78 -57.60
N ALA A 63 38.14 13.66 -57.65
CA ALA A 63 39.54 13.34 -58.10
C ALA A 63 40.71 14.35 -57.89
N ILE A 64 42.00 13.96 -57.75
CA ILE A 64 42.83 12.94 -58.45
C ILE A 64 43.94 12.36 -57.50
N ALA A 65 44.49 11.18 -57.79
CA ALA A 65 45.55 10.46 -57.03
C ALA A 65 46.99 10.74 -57.59
N PRO A 66 48.11 10.08 -57.18
CA PRO A 66 48.36 9.11 -56.09
C PRO A 66 49.58 9.49 -55.18
N GLY A 67 49.92 8.67 -54.17
CA GLY A 67 51.15 8.85 -53.36
C GLY A 67 51.52 7.66 -52.47
N VAL A 68 52.72 7.10 -52.66
CA VAL A 68 53.23 5.87 -52.00
C VAL A 68 53.88 6.15 -50.65
N ALA A 69 53.55 5.37 -49.60
CA ALA A 69 54.42 5.15 -48.44
C ALA A 69 54.16 3.80 -47.74
N GLN A 70 55.17 2.94 -47.82
CA GLN A 70 55.38 1.59 -47.31
C GLN A 70 54.73 1.14 -45.98
N ALA A 71 54.43 -0.16 -45.93
CA ALA A 71 54.52 -0.99 -44.72
C ALA A 71 55.57 -2.10 -44.91
N THR A 72 56.12 -2.59 -43.80
CA THR A 72 56.96 -3.79 -43.67
C THR A 72 56.37 -4.63 -42.53
N GLU A 73 56.23 -5.95 -42.59
CA GLU A 73 56.88 -6.91 -43.50
C GLU A 73 55.97 -8.13 -43.84
N THR A 74 56.45 -8.95 -44.77
CA THR A 74 56.01 -10.31 -45.19
C THR A 74 55.66 -11.27 -44.03
N THR A 75 54.81 -12.30 -44.13
CA THR A 75 54.05 -12.96 -45.24
C THR A 75 52.83 -13.70 -44.61
N THR A 76 51.95 -14.50 -45.26
CA THR A 76 52.09 -15.43 -46.42
C THR A 76 50.75 -15.67 -47.15
N VAL A 77 50.79 -16.44 -48.23
CA VAL A 77 49.73 -16.69 -49.23
C VAL A 77 49.08 -18.07 -49.05
N LYS A 78 47.73 -18.17 -49.07
CA LYS A 78 46.95 -18.90 -50.11
C LYS A 78 45.43 -18.89 -49.88
N SER A 79 44.71 -18.33 -50.86
CA SER A 79 43.34 -18.72 -51.26
C SER A 79 43.47 -19.64 -52.50
N PRO A 80 42.40 -20.30 -53.02
CA PRO A 80 41.42 -19.57 -53.86
C PRO A 80 39.94 -20.03 -53.75
N GLU A 81 39.02 -19.08 -54.01
CA GLU A 81 37.80 -19.24 -54.84
C GLU A 81 36.65 -20.20 -54.40
N GLN A 82 35.36 -20.02 -54.75
CA GLN A 82 34.67 -18.98 -55.55
C GLN A 82 33.16 -18.88 -55.18
N ALA A 83 32.50 -17.77 -55.61
CA ALA A 83 31.18 -17.66 -56.29
C ALA A 83 30.04 -18.69 -56.05
N THR A 84 28.73 -18.37 -56.06
CA THR A 84 27.94 -17.13 -56.37
C THR A 84 26.45 -17.29 -55.98
N THR A 85 25.67 -16.19 -56.06
CA THR A 85 24.18 -16.13 -56.24
C THR A 85 23.28 -16.80 -55.19
N GLU A 86 22.43 -16.08 -54.46
CA GLU A 86 21.12 -15.51 -54.90
C GLU A 86 20.12 -16.53 -55.47
N THR A 87 18.95 -16.70 -54.82
CA THR A 87 17.62 -16.32 -55.38
C THR A 87 16.45 -16.70 -54.42
N VAL A 88 15.79 -15.67 -53.86
CA VAL A 88 14.33 -15.50 -53.62
C VAL A 88 13.46 -16.69 -53.12
N VAL A 89 13.03 -16.58 -51.84
CA VAL A 89 11.71 -16.90 -51.18
C VAL A 89 10.53 -17.15 -52.16
N PRO A 90 9.53 -18.06 -51.95
CA PRO A 90 8.69 -18.01 -50.73
C PRO A 90 7.90 -19.26 -50.22
N VAL A 91 7.55 -19.21 -48.92
CA VAL A 91 6.24 -19.49 -48.25
C VAL A 91 5.44 -20.81 -48.48
N ALA A 92 4.84 -21.28 -47.38
CA ALA A 92 3.79 -22.31 -47.20
C ALA A 92 4.22 -23.80 -47.21
N ALA A 93 3.57 -24.71 -46.49
CA ALA A 93 2.74 -24.63 -45.26
C ALA A 93 2.45 -26.07 -44.75
N GLU A 94 2.11 -26.18 -43.45
CA GLU A 94 1.28 -27.25 -42.84
C GLU A 94 1.76 -28.73 -42.69
N ASN A 95 1.32 -29.30 -41.55
CA ASN A 95 0.95 -30.71 -41.27
C ASN A 95 2.02 -31.83 -41.16
N SER A 96 2.44 -32.04 -39.90
CA SER A 96 2.36 -33.31 -39.13
C SER A 96 2.80 -34.67 -39.73
N SER A 97 3.77 -35.34 -39.10
CA SER A 97 3.56 -36.64 -38.41
C SER A 97 4.86 -37.24 -37.80
N GLU A 98 4.67 -37.90 -36.64
CA GLU A 98 5.40 -39.03 -36.02
C GLU A 98 6.96 -39.13 -35.96
N ALA A 99 7.40 -39.71 -34.83
CA ALA A 99 8.81 -39.88 -34.44
C ALA A 99 9.47 -41.16 -35.03
N PRO A 100 10.78 -41.37 -34.79
CA PRO A 100 11.15 -42.14 -33.59
C PRO A 100 12.35 -41.58 -32.80
N ALA A 101 12.58 -42.10 -31.60
CA ALA A 101 13.54 -41.59 -30.61
C ALA A 101 14.85 -42.39 -30.51
N VAL A 102 15.91 -41.74 -30.01
CA VAL A 102 17.13 -42.35 -29.44
C VAL A 102 17.54 -41.56 -28.19
N GLN A 103 17.88 -42.25 -27.09
CA GLN A 103 18.35 -41.65 -25.82
C GLN A 103 19.86 -41.34 -25.84
N PRO A 104 20.37 -40.61 -24.83
CA PRO A 104 21.29 -41.31 -23.92
C PRO A 104 21.19 -40.95 -22.42
N ALA A 105 21.32 -42.00 -21.59
CA ALA A 105 21.97 -42.13 -20.27
C ALA A 105 21.89 -41.06 -19.15
N ILE A 106 21.75 -41.55 -17.91
CA ILE A 106 21.83 -40.84 -16.62
C ILE A 106 23.01 -41.44 -15.80
N PRO A 107 23.74 -40.60 -15.04
CA PRO A 107 24.15 -40.92 -13.67
C PRO A 107 23.96 -39.70 -12.74
N GLU A 108 23.77 -39.73 -11.42
CA GLU A 108 23.55 -40.70 -10.34
C GLU A 108 23.35 -39.79 -9.10
N GLU A 109 22.50 -40.17 -8.13
CA GLU A 109 22.28 -39.41 -6.89
C GLU A 109 22.56 -40.30 -5.66
N PRO A 110 23.36 -39.82 -4.68
CA PRO A 110 23.47 -40.47 -3.37
C PRO A 110 23.08 -39.54 -2.20
N ALA A 111 22.51 -40.02 -1.09
CA ALA A 111 21.77 -41.26 -0.82
C ALA A 111 21.03 -41.09 0.53
N ALA A 112 19.83 -41.67 0.67
CA ALA A 112 19.08 -41.67 1.95
C ALA A 112 18.73 -43.10 2.38
N THR A 113 18.91 -43.44 3.66
CA THR A 113 18.67 -44.79 4.22
C THR A 113 18.58 -44.74 5.77
N PRO A 114 17.98 -45.71 6.48
CA PRO A 114 16.55 -45.63 6.78
C PRO A 114 16.20 -45.76 8.28
N ALA A 115 14.90 -45.78 8.61
CA ALA A 115 14.38 -45.73 9.98
C ALA A 115 14.03 -47.09 10.62
N ALA A 116 14.02 -47.13 11.97
CA ALA A 116 13.36 -48.13 12.83
C ALA A 116 13.33 -47.61 14.30
N ALA A 117 12.42 -47.97 15.22
CA ALA A 117 11.04 -48.48 15.12
C ALA A 117 10.38 -48.50 16.54
N THR A 118 9.04 -48.38 16.64
CA THR A 118 8.14 -48.87 17.73
C THR A 118 8.34 -48.38 19.20
N ALA A 119 7.34 -48.32 20.12
CA ALA A 119 5.85 -48.23 20.07
C ALA A 119 5.32 -47.68 21.46
N PRO A 120 4.12 -47.96 22.04
CA PRO A 120 3.31 -46.91 22.71
C PRO A 120 2.92 -47.18 24.19
N VAL A 121 2.07 -46.31 24.82
CA VAL A 121 0.82 -46.64 25.57
C VAL A 121 0.35 -45.56 26.60
N ALA A 122 -0.86 -45.03 26.36
CA ALA A 122 -1.98 -44.62 27.25
C ALA A 122 -1.89 -43.69 28.51
N SER A 123 -2.77 -42.66 28.47
CA SER A 123 -3.75 -42.21 29.49
C SER A 123 -3.37 -41.79 30.93
N ASN A 124 -3.78 -40.57 31.33
CA ASN A 124 -4.90 -40.36 32.29
C ASN A 124 -5.36 -38.88 32.43
N ALA A 125 -6.55 -38.69 32.98
CA ALA A 125 -7.22 -37.42 33.38
C ALA A 125 -8.18 -37.76 34.56
N PRO A 126 -9.00 -36.85 35.17
CA PRO A 126 -9.22 -35.41 34.91
C PRO A 126 -9.33 -34.51 36.20
N ALA A 127 -9.86 -33.28 36.02
CA ALA A 127 -10.43 -32.37 37.05
C ALA A 127 -9.42 -31.63 37.99
N THR A 128 -9.75 -30.47 38.60
CA THR A 128 -11.04 -29.75 38.82
C THR A 128 -10.97 -28.24 38.56
N THR A 129 -12.08 -27.61 38.17
CA THR A 129 -12.34 -26.15 38.33
C THR A 129 -12.87 -25.84 39.74
N PRO A 130 -12.73 -24.59 40.24
CA PRO A 130 -13.79 -23.55 40.10
C PRO A 130 -13.19 -22.14 39.82
N GLU A 131 -13.90 -21.04 39.54
CA GLU A 131 -15.35 -20.77 39.33
C GLU A 131 -15.51 -19.50 38.45
N THR A 132 -16.74 -19.17 38.02
CA THR A 132 -17.07 -17.88 37.39
C THR A 132 -18.54 -17.54 37.64
N PRO A 133 -18.88 -16.25 37.80
CA PRO A 133 -20.18 -15.81 37.25
C PRO A 133 -20.15 -14.45 36.54
N ALA A 134 -20.95 -14.36 35.46
CA ALA A 134 -21.66 -13.22 34.87
C ALA A 134 -21.07 -11.79 35.04
N THR A 135 -20.57 -11.10 34.00
CA THR A 135 -21.28 -10.48 32.84
C THR A 135 -22.37 -9.44 33.16
N SER A 136 -22.13 -8.17 32.82
CA SER A 136 -23.10 -7.34 32.06
C SER A 136 -22.56 -5.97 31.58
N THR A 137 -22.76 -5.70 30.28
CA THR A 137 -23.14 -4.40 29.65
C THR A 137 -22.25 -3.13 29.65
N THR A 138 -22.20 -2.56 28.43
CA THR A 138 -22.30 -1.13 28.02
C THR A 138 -21.10 -0.15 28.01
N SER A 139 -20.74 0.20 26.76
CA SER A 139 -20.49 1.55 26.19
C SER A 139 -19.28 2.42 26.59
N ASN A 140 -18.59 2.91 25.54
CA ASN A 140 -17.81 4.16 25.54
C ASN A 140 -18.61 5.34 26.13
N PRO A 141 -17.91 6.39 26.56
CA PRO A 141 -18.04 7.65 25.82
C PRO A 141 -16.71 8.21 25.31
N THR A 142 -16.81 9.01 24.25
CA THR A 142 -15.74 9.89 23.74
C THR A 142 -15.73 11.20 24.53
N THR A 143 -14.55 11.73 24.83
CA THR A 143 -14.29 13.16 25.14
C THR A 143 -12.90 13.46 24.61
N GLU A 144 -12.70 14.31 23.60
CA GLU A 144 -12.90 15.77 23.58
C GLU A 144 -11.94 16.56 24.49
N SER A 145 -11.38 17.61 23.90
CA SER A 145 -10.40 18.53 24.49
C SER A 145 -11.08 19.84 24.89
N PRO A 146 -10.69 20.47 26.01
CA PRO A 146 -10.88 21.90 26.22
C PRO A 146 -9.56 22.70 26.06
N ALA A 147 -9.69 23.92 25.54
CA ALA A 147 -8.56 24.75 25.13
C ALA A 147 -7.83 25.49 26.26
N VAL A 148 -6.63 25.99 25.93
CA VAL A 148 -5.81 26.89 26.76
C VAL A 148 -6.45 28.28 26.87
N ALA A 149 -6.37 28.89 28.06
CA ALA A 149 -6.58 30.32 28.26
C ALA A 149 -5.33 30.95 28.93
N ASP A 150 -4.90 32.09 28.41
CA ASP A 150 -3.66 32.79 28.78
C ASP A 150 -3.81 33.66 30.05
N SER A 151 -2.73 33.81 30.82
CA SER A 151 -2.55 34.88 31.83
C SER A 151 -1.13 34.91 32.42
N ALA A 152 -0.37 35.94 32.06
CA ALA A 152 0.79 36.49 32.78
C ALA A 152 0.59 38.04 32.88
N PRO A 153 1.51 38.89 33.39
CA PRO A 153 2.86 38.64 33.95
C PRO A 153 3.22 39.51 35.21
N THR A 154 4.52 39.59 35.51
CA THR A 154 5.27 40.66 36.24
C THR A 154 5.32 40.74 37.78
N SER A 155 6.53 40.56 38.33
CA SER A 155 7.29 41.51 39.19
C SER A 155 8.62 40.82 39.62
N ALA A 156 9.82 41.26 39.23
CA ALA A 156 10.59 42.47 39.61
C ALA A 156 11.46 42.27 40.87
N SER A 157 12.66 42.88 40.90
CA SER A 157 13.78 42.55 41.81
C SER A 157 14.17 43.69 42.78
N ASP A 158 15.35 43.54 43.43
CA ASP A 158 16.12 44.53 44.19
C ASP A 158 15.71 44.69 45.70
N SER A 159 16.62 44.89 46.68
CA SER A 159 18.11 44.93 46.69
C SER A 159 18.71 44.78 48.13
N VAL A 160 19.99 44.37 48.22
CA VAL A 160 21.12 44.75 49.13
C VAL A 160 20.80 45.18 50.61
N GLU A 161 21.43 44.69 51.70
CA GLU A 161 22.77 45.13 52.18
C GLU A 161 23.38 44.39 53.44
N GLN A 162 24.72 44.42 53.58
CA GLN A 162 25.66 44.28 54.74
C GLN A 162 25.47 43.32 55.97
N ALA A 163 26.32 42.28 56.02
CA ALA A 163 27.57 42.13 56.83
C ALA A 163 27.64 42.06 58.40
N SER A 164 28.75 41.43 58.86
CA SER A 164 29.30 41.23 60.24
C SER A 164 28.71 40.07 61.08
N GLY A 165 29.48 39.30 61.87
CA GLY A 165 30.95 39.12 61.93
C GLY A 165 31.48 38.52 63.26
N LYS A 166 32.62 37.79 63.23
CA LYS A 166 33.51 37.41 64.38
C LYS A 166 32.95 36.35 65.38
N ASP A 167 33.73 35.57 66.16
CA ASP A 167 35.20 35.38 66.33
C ASP A 167 35.55 33.93 66.83
N ALA A 168 36.86 33.62 66.86
CA ALA A 168 37.67 32.63 67.62
C ALA A 168 37.17 32.02 68.99
N GLU A 169 37.73 30.98 69.64
CA GLU A 169 38.71 29.86 69.36
C GLU A 169 38.85 28.94 70.63
N GLN A 170 39.64 27.84 70.58
CA GLN A 170 40.41 27.18 71.67
C GLN A 170 39.79 26.15 72.69
N ALA A 171 39.92 24.86 72.34
CA ALA A 171 40.68 23.76 73.00
C ALA A 171 40.80 23.55 74.55
N SER A 172 40.34 22.36 75.01
CA SER A 172 41.03 21.35 75.90
C SER A 172 41.50 21.73 77.33
N PRO A 173 42.11 20.83 78.15
CA PRO A 173 42.12 19.35 78.19
C PRO A 173 41.81 18.75 79.62
N SER A 174 41.82 17.40 79.80
CA SER A 174 42.55 16.65 80.88
C SER A 174 42.06 15.20 81.13
N GLN A 175 42.83 14.41 81.89
CA GLN A 175 42.72 12.95 82.09
C GLN A 175 42.40 12.55 83.56
N THR A 176 41.95 11.30 83.81
CA THR A 176 42.50 10.46 84.92
C THR A 176 42.14 8.95 84.88
N THR A 177 43.17 8.11 84.79
CA THR A 177 43.42 6.78 85.45
C THR A 177 42.43 5.58 85.47
N ALA A 178 43.01 4.38 85.54
CA ALA A 178 42.39 3.04 85.60
C ALA A 178 41.88 2.69 87.04
N THR A 179 41.30 1.52 87.39
CA THR A 179 41.61 0.09 87.07
C THR A 179 40.39 -0.76 87.54
N ALA A 180 40.18 -2.08 87.31
CA ALA A 180 40.98 -3.20 86.79
C ALA A 180 40.08 -4.32 86.16
N ALA A 181 40.59 -5.55 86.02
CA ALA A 181 39.88 -6.74 85.48
C ALA A 181 40.11 -8.00 86.35
N PRO A 182 39.22 -9.01 86.25
CA PRO A 182 39.69 -10.33 85.78
C PRO A 182 38.83 -10.92 84.64
N GLN A 183 39.05 -12.19 84.28
CA GLN A 183 38.82 -12.73 82.93
C GLN A 183 37.47 -13.42 82.66
N ALA A 184 37.21 -13.63 81.36
CA ALA A 184 36.01 -14.16 80.72
C ALA A 184 35.72 -15.67 81.00
N PRO A 185 34.57 -16.17 80.51
CA PRO A 185 34.64 -16.95 79.27
C PRO A 185 33.88 -16.33 78.09
N ARG A 186 34.22 -16.79 76.88
CA ARG A 186 33.91 -16.15 75.59
C ARG A 186 32.68 -16.78 74.92
N ALA A 187 31.58 -16.02 74.82
CA ALA A 187 30.50 -16.30 73.87
C ALA A 187 30.67 -15.41 72.62
N SER A 188 30.55 -15.99 71.43
CA SER A 188 30.88 -15.31 70.16
C SER A 188 29.67 -14.58 69.55
N ASN A 189 29.34 -13.41 70.09
CA ASN A 189 28.40 -12.50 69.44
C ASN A 189 29.12 -11.74 68.31
N VAL A 190 28.92 -12.18 67.07
CA VAL A 190 29.07 -11.28 65.91
C VAL A 190 28.00 -10.20 66.03
N PRO A 191 28.35 -8.89 65.99
CA PRO A 191 27.33 -7.85 65.99
C PRO A 191 26.46 -7.99 64.74
N ALA A 192 25.14 -8.13 64.93
CA ALA A 192 24.21 -7.95 63.83
C ALA A 192 24.37 -6.51 63.29
N LYS A 193 24.73 -6.38 62.01
CA LYS A 193 24.89 -5.09 61.33
C LYS A 193 23.59 -4.30 61.49
N ALA A 194 23.67 -3.12 62.11
CA ALA A 194 22.49 -2.27 62.31
C ALA A 194 21.86 -1.93 60.94
N PRO A 195 20.52 -1.74 60.86
CA PRO A 195 19.87 -1.37 59.61
C PRO A 195 20.48 -0.07 59.05
N ALA A 196 21.06 -0.14 57.85
CA ALA A 196 21.67 1.01 57.19
C ALA A 196 20.56 1.88 56.58
N MET A 197 19.91 2.68 57.44
CA MET A 197 18.64 3.36 57.17
C MET A 197 18.66 4.32 55.97
N ASP A 198 19.84 4.77 55.54
CA ASP A 198 20.05 5.72 54.43
C ASP A 198 20.62 5.10 53.14
N ALA A 199 20.90 3.78 53.15
CA ALA A 199 21.59 3.10 52.05
C ALA A 199 20.87 3.24 50.69
N VAL A 200 21.65 3.40 49.62
CA VAL A 200 21.17 3.71 48.26
C VAL A 200 21.47 2.61 47.27
N ALA A 201 22.56 1.87 47.52
CA ALA A 201 22.99 0.74 46.71
C ALA A 201 23.72 -0.30 47.56
N GLU A 202 23.74 -1.55 47.10
CA GLU A 202 24.60 -2.61 47.60
C GLU A 202 25.48 -3.18 46.47
N VAL A 203 26.76 -3.39 46.75
CA VAL A 203 27.71 -4.09 45.88
C VAL A 203 28.39 -5.17 46.72
N ASN A 204 28.25 -6.44 46.33
CA ASN A 204 28.86 -7.59 47.01
C ASN A 204 28.62 -7.63 48.55
N GLY A 205 27.40 -7.37 49.03
CA GLY A 205 27.07 -7.31 50.47
C GLY A 205 27.51 -6.03 51.20
N THR A 206 28.24 -5.15 50.52
CA THR A 206 28.64 -3.83 51.04
C THR A 206 27.60 -2.80 50.65
N THR A 207 27.02 -2.14 51.66
CA THR A 207 25.95 -1.14 51.50
C THR A 207 26.51 0.26 51.49
N TYR A 208 26.15 1.07 50.50
CA TYR A 208 26.65 2.42 50.29
C TYR A 208 25.55 3.47 50.51
N SER A 209 25.89 4.60 51.13
CA SER A 209 25.02 5.79 51.26
C SER A 209 25.18 6.78 50.09
N ASP A 210 26.06 6.48 49.14
CA ASP A 210 26.38 7.28 47.96
C ASP A 210 26.48 6.35 46.73
N ILE A 211 25.81 6.71 45.64
CA ILE A 211 25.77 5.95 44.40
C ILE A 211 27.05 6.14 43.58
N ASP A 212 27.66 7.33 43.60
CA ASP A 212 28.92 7.57 42.89
C ASP A 212 30.03 6.71 43.48
N ARG A 213 30.07 6.60 44.83
CA ARG A 213 31.03 5.71 45.50
C ARG A 213 30.73 4.22 45.26
N ALA A 214 29.46 3.81 45.22
CA ALA A 214 29.09 2.44 44.89
C ALA A 214 29.54 2.04 43.47
N ILE A 215 29.34 2.94 42.50
CA ILE A 215 29.80 2.78 41.11
C ILE A 215 31.33 2.82 41.03
N GLU A 216 32.01 3.65 41.83
CA GLU A 216 33.47 3.74 41.89
C GLU A 216 34.11 2.44 42.42
N ASP A 217 33.63 1.91 43.56
CA ASP A 217 34.16 0.70 44.21
C ASP A 217 33.75 -0.62 43.53
N ALA A 218 32.70 -0.61 42.69
CA ALA A 218 32.28 -1.80 41.95
C ALA A 218 33.39 -2.32 41.01
N ALA A 219 33.66 -3.63 41.03
CA ALA A 219 34.59 -4.25 40.08
C ALA A 219 34.04 -4.24 38.64
N GLU A 220 34.91 -4.44 37.66
CA GLU A 220 34.49 -4.67 36.26
C GLU A 220 33.56 -5.90 36.19
N GLY A 221 32.41 -5.76 35.56
CA GLY A 221 31.38 -6.81 35.49
C GLY A 221 30.55 -7.01 36.78
N ALA A 222 30.73 -6.18 37.81
CA ALA A 222 29.98 -6.31 39.06
C ALA A 222 28.50 -5.93 38.94
N THR A 223 27.70 -6.43 39.90
CA THR A 223 26.32 -6.00 40.10
C THR A 223 26.22 -4.93 41.18
N VAL A 224 25.55 -3.83 40.85
CA VAL A 224 25.11 -2.77 41.77
C VAL A 224 23.60 -2.92 41.97
N THR A 225 23.18 -3.36 43.16
CA THR A 225 21.76 -3.45 43.50
C THR A 225 21.32 -2.10 44.07
N LEU A 226 20.48 -1.37 43.33
CA LEU A 226 19.84 -0.14 43.80
C LEU A 226 18.83 -0.46 44.91
N LEU A 227 18.77 0.40 45.92
CA LEU A 227 17.89 0.30 47.10
C LEU A 227 16.89 1.47 47.19
N LYS A 228 17.09 2.51 46.37
CA LYS A 228 16.19 3.64 46.14
C LYS A 228 16.52 4.30 44.79
N ASP A 229 15.67 5.21 44.33
CA ASP A 229 15.96 6.03 43.15
C ASP A 229 17.14 6.98 43.42
N VAL A 230 18.04 7.13 42.44
CA VAL A 230 19.34 7.79 42.60
C VAL A 230 19.76 8.55 41.34
N SER A 231 20.39 9.73 41.54
CA SER A 231 21.02 10.51 40.47
C SER A 231 22.52 10.65 40.74
N PRO A 232 23.41 9.90 40.04
CA PRO A 232 24.86 10.01 40.24
C PRO A 232 25.41 11.30 39.64
N THR A 233 26.42 11.88 40.29
CA THR A 233 27.11 13.08 39.80
C THR A 233 28.21 12.77 38.78
N LYS A 234 28.59 11.50 38.63
CA LYS A 234 29.66 11.05 37.71
C LYS A 234 29.16 9.95 36.77
N THR A 235 29.52 10.09 35.49
CA THR A 235 29.44 8.98 34.53
C THR A 235 30.58 7.98 34.74
N PHE A 236 30.43 6.78 34.18
CA PHE A 236 31.40 5.69 34.28
C PHE A 236 31.59 5.00 32.92
N LYS A 237 32.59 4.12 32.81
CA LYS A 237 32.92 3.37 31.58
C LYS A 237 33.04 1.86 31.76
N LYS A 238 32.97 1.40 33.02
CA LYS A 238 33.00 0.00 33.42
C LYS A 238 31.74 -0.73 32.96
N SER A 239 31.88 -2.00 32.60
CA SER A 239 30.76 -2.91 32.40
C SER A 239 30.12 -3.20 33.75
N LEU A 240 28.83 -2.96 33.91
CA LEU A 240 28.12 -3.05 35.20
C LEU A 240 26.67 -3.50 35.01
N THR A 241 26.19 -4.32 35.95
CA THR A 241 24.77 -4.69 36.03
C THR A 241 24.08 -3.88 37.14
N PHE A 242 22.98 -3.21 36.83
CA PHE A 242 22.14 -2.51 37.80
C PHE A 242 20.85 -3.30 38.04
N LYS A 243 20.59 -3.63 39.31
CA LYS A 243 19.41 -4.38 39.78
C LYS A 243 18.59 -3.56 40.77
N GLY A 244 17.40 -4.07 41.12
CA GLY A 244 16.47 -3.43 42.04
C GLY A 244 15.52 -2.50 41.29
N ASN A 245 14.22 -2.56 41.61
CA ASN A 245 13.14 -1.87 40.88
C ASN A 245 13.12 -0.36 41.21
N HIS A 246 14.20 0.32 40.83
CA HIS A 246 14.54 1.71 41.10
C HIS A 246 15.24 2.34 39.89
N THR A 247 15.38 3.65 39.93
CA THR A 247 15.83 4.50 38.82
C THR A 247 17.24 5.01 39.05
N LEU A 248 18.08 4.89 38.02
CA LEU A 248 19.37 5.53 37.86
C LEU A 248 19.20 6.69 36.87
N SER A 249 19.25 7.93 37.35
CA SER A 249 18.96 9.13 36.56
C SER A 249 20.24 9.94 36.27
N TYR A 250 20.43 10.34 35.02
CA TYR A 250 21.57 11.14 34.58
C TYR A 250 21.12 12.34 33.74
N ASP A 251 21.41 13.55 34.19
CA ASP A 251 21.10 14.79 33.47
C ASP A 251 22.34 15.28 32.70
N VAL A 252 22.74 14.55 31.64
CA VAL A 252 24.07 14.67 31.01
C VAL A 252 24.05 14.66 29.47
N TYR A 253 25.09 15.27 28.88
CA TYR A 253 25.47 15.09 27.47
C TYR A 253 26.93 14.64 27.35
N GLY A 254 27.32 14.09 26.19
CA GLY A 254 28.71 13.75 25.91
C GLY A 254 29.26 12.56 26.71
N TRP A 255 28.42 11.60 27.11
CA TRP A 255 28.86 10.40 27.85
C TRP A 255 29.52 9.40 26.89
N TYR A 256 30.81 9.10 27.09
CA TYR A 256 31.56 8.14 26.27
C TYR A 256 31.57 6.76 26.94
N TYR A 257 30.63 5.89 26.59
CA TYR A 257 30.42 4.60 27.25
C TYR A 257 30.98 3.41 26.45
N THR A 258 31.93 2.68 27.05
CA THR A 258 32.71 1.62 26.38
C THR A 258 32.52 0.20 26.92
N GLY A 259 31.95 0.05 28.11
CA GLY A 259 31.67 -1.25 28.72
C GLY A 259 30.31 -1.80 28.29
N ASP A 260 29.92 -2.92 28.91
CA ASP A 260 28.59 -3.50 28.75
C ASP A 260 27.69 -3.16 29.94
N MET A 261 26.63 -2.39 29.69
CA MET A 261 25.66 -2.00 30.71
C MET A 261 24.47 -2.94 30.68
N VAL A 262 24.09 -3.48 31.84
CA VAL A 262 22.91 -4.32 32.00
C VAL A 262 21.97 -3.69 33.01
N ILE A 263 20.74 -3.40 32.58
CA ILE A 263 19.65 -2.88 33.42
C ILE A 263 18.67 -4.04 33.63
N ASP A 264 18.75 -4.66 34.80
CA ASP A 264 18.09 -5.93 35.13
C ASP A 264 16.97 -5.71 36.16
N GLY A 265 15.74 -5.54 35.66
CA GLY A 265 14.58 -5.11 36.44
C GLY A 265 14.64 -3.66 36.98
N ALA A 266 15.77 -2.97 36.82
CA ALA A 266 15.97 -1.57 37.16
C ALA A 266 15.50 -0.61 36.03
N THR A 267 15.65 0.69 36.24
CA THR A 267 15.43 1.72 35.22
C THR A 267 16.65 2.62 35.08
N LEU A 268 17.09 2.89 33.85
CA LEU A 268 18.02 3.95 33.47
C LEU A 268 17.24 5.08 32.79
N VAL A 269 17.49 6.32 33.21
CA VAL A 269 17.02 7.54 32.55
C VAL A 269 18.23 8.43 32.25
N VAL A 270 18.35 8.89 31.00
CA VAL A 270 19.36 9.87 30.59
C VAL A 270 18.67 11.06 29.92
N ASN A 271 18.65 12.19 30.63
CA ASN A 271 18.07 13.45 30.18
C ASN A 271 19.17 14.35 29.61
N SER A 272 18.92 14.96 28.46
CA SER A 272 19.86 15.84 27.79
C SER A 272 19.16 17.00 27.09
N ASP A 273 18.16 17.57 27.78
CA ASP A 273 17.23 18.60 27.31
C ASP A 273 17.55 19.99 27.89
N ALA A 274 17.08 20.32 29.09
CA ALA A 274 17.18 21.64 29.69
C ALA A 274 18.18 21.65 30.85
N ASN A 275 19.35 22.25 30.60
CA ASN A 275 20.50 22.36 31.52
C ASN A 275 21.31 21.08 31.83
N PRO A 276 21.48 20.10 30.91
CA PRO A 276 22.31 18.92 31.18
C PRO A 276 23.79 19.29 31.37
N VAL A 277 24.50 18.54 32.23
CA VAL A 277 25.93 18.74 32.49
C VAL A 277 26.81 17.92 31.53
N LYS A 278 28.05 18.38 31.34
CA LYS A 278 29.02 17.65 30.51
C LYS A 278 29.52 16.41 31.25
N ALA A 279 29.34 15.23 30.65
CA ALA A 279 29.94 13.99 31.13
C ALA A 279 31.45 13.92 30.81
N ASP A 280 31.84 13.23 29.74
CA ASP A 280 33.24 12.99 29.40
C ASP A 280 33.82 14.11 28.54
N GLU A 281 33.26 14.30 27.35
CA GLU A 281 33.75 15.24 26.34
C GLU A 281 32.73 16.35 26.09
N ASP A 282 33.17 17.50 25.57
CA ASP A 282 32.25 18.61 25.24
C ASP A 282 31.47 18.36 23.93
N GLN A 283 31.06 17.11 23.70
CA GLN A 283 30.30 16.67 22.54
C GLN A 283 28.81 16.98 22.71
N LYS A 284 28.47 18.28 22.82
CA LYS A 284 27.09 18.80 22.86
C LYS A 284 26.18 18.37 21.70
N TRP A 285 26.74 17.71 20.69
CA TRP A 285 25.98 17.05 19.64
C TRP A 285 25.15 15.86 20.15
N LEU A 286 25.65 15.10 21.13
CA LEU A 286 25.10 13.79 21.51
C LEU A 286 24.88 13.59 23.01
N VAL A 287 23.97 12.67 23.35
CA VAL A 287 23.77 12.22 24.73
C VAL A 287 24.81 11.17 25.10
N MET A 288 24.87 10.07 24.34
CA MET A 288 25.81 8.98 24.54
C MET A 288 26.59 8.64 23.26
N CYS A 289 27.90 8.49 23.39
CA CYS A 289 28.77 7.85 22.42
C CYS A 289 29.05 6.42 22.92
N LEU A 290 28.40 5.44 22.32
CA LEU A 290 28.36 4.05 22.76
C LEU A 290 29.37 3.20 21.97
N LYS A 291 30.13 2.33 22.63
CA LYS A 291 31.00 1.33 21.97
C LYS A 291 30.78 -0.11 22.44
N GLY A 292 30.41 -0.32 23.70
CA GLY A 292 29.94 -1.62 24.17
C GLY A 292 28.43 -1.76 23.99
N SER A 293 27.76 -2.48 24.88
CA SER A 293 26.33 -2.76 24.79
C SER A 293 25.46 -2.03 25.83
N LEU A 294 24.20 -1.76 25.44
CA LEU A 294 23.12 -1.36 26.35
C LEU A 294 22.07 -2.48 26.38
N ASN A 295 21.92 -3.14 27.53
CA ASN A 295 21.03 -4.30 27.70
C ASN A 295 19.94 -3.98 28.72
N ALA A 296 18.68 -3.99 28.31
CA ALA A 296 17.53 -3.96 29.23
C ALA A 296 16.96 -5.39 29.32
N ILE A 297 16.99 -5.99 30.52
CA ILE A 297 16.55 -7.37 30.73
C ILE A 297 15.59 -7.50 31.93
N ASN A 298 14.75 -8.54 31.91
CA ASN A 298 13.88 -8.95 33.02
C ASN A 298 12.94 -7.83 33.52
N GLY A 299 12.28 -7.12 32.60
CA GLY A 299 11.45 -5.95 32.89
C GLY A 299 12.24 -4.65 33.06
N GLY A 300 13.55 -4.66 32.79
CA GLY A 300 14.44 -3.51 32.84
C GLY A 300 14.09 -2.45 31.80
N LYS A 301 14.45 -1.18 32.08
CA LYS A 301 13.97 -0.04 31.29
C LYS A 301 15.10 0.95 31.00
N ILE A 302 15.28 1.34 29.75
CA ILE A 302 16.27 2.36 29.34
C ILE A 302 15.55 3.49 28.61
N ARG A 303 15.74 4.73 29.05
CA ARG A 303 15.12 5.91 28.43
C ARG A 303 16.12 7.02 28.18
N PHE A 304 16.05 7.60 26.98
CA PHE A 304 16.76 8.82 26.60
C PHE A 304 15.77 9.94 26.28
N PHE A 305 16.09 11.17 26.70
CA PHE A 305 15.32 12.38 26.42
C PHE A 305 16.26 13.49 25.93
N PHE A 306 15.90 14.20 24.86
CA PHE A 306 16.65 15.37 24.40
C PHE A 306 15.75 16.41 23.71
N ASP A 307 16.19 17.67 23.75
CA ASP A 307 15.56 18.79 23.04
C ASP A 307 16.56 19.34 22.01
N GLY A 308 16.21 19.31 20.72
CA GLY A 308 17.09 19.74 19.63
C GLY A 308 17.38 21.26 19.58
N SER A 309 16.64 22.07 20.35
CA SER A 309 16.80 23.52 20.45
C SER A 309 17.68 23.95 21.63
N THR A 310 17.66 23.23 22.76
CA THR A 310 18.44 23.58 23.98
C THR A 310 19.54 22.60 24.33
N GLY A 311 19.45 21.34 23.91
CA GLY A 311 20.28 20.23 24.36
C GLY A 311 20.98 19.46 23.24
N ALA A 312 21.08 18.14 23.40
CA ALA A 312 21.70 17.26 22.42
C ALA A 312 20.82 17.11 21.16
N LYS A 313 21.44 16.63 20.07
CA LYS A 313 20.79 16.46 18.75
C LYS A 313 20.82 15.02 18.27
N CYS A 314 21.76 14.21 18.76
CA CYS A 314 21.79 12.77 18.61
C CYS A 314 21.57 12.10 19.98
N ALA A 315 20.71 11.09 20.12
CA ALA A 315 20.66 10.34 21.37
C ALA A 315 21.88 9.42 21.49
N ILE A 316 22.06 8.49 20.55
CA ILE A 316 23.18 7.54 20.56
C ILE A 316 24.00 7.67 19.27
N TYR A 317 25.28 7.98 19.41
CA TYR A 317 26.29 7.69 18.39
C TYR A 317 26.95 6.36 18.74
N ALA A 318 26.63 5.31 17.99
CA ALA A 318 27.11 3.95 18.23
C ALA A 318 28.32 3.67 17.32
N ASN A 319 29.43 3.31 17.95
CA ASN A 319 30.70 2.97 17.29
C ASN A 319 30.68 1.50 16.85
N GLY A 320 31.56 1.10 15.92
CA GLY A 320 31.68 -0.28 15.45
C GLY A 320 31.72 -1.32 16.60
N GLY A 321 30.84 -2.32 16.52
CA GLY A 321 30.58 -3.33 17.56
C GLY A 321 29.53 -2.99 18.63
N ALA A 322 29.04 -1.75 18.70
CA ALA A 322 28.02 -1.34 19.68
C ALA A 322 26.64 -2.00 19.42
N THR A 323 25.98 -2.46 20.48
CA THR A 323 24.69 -3.16 20.39
C THR A 323 23.67 -2.66 21.42
N ILE A 324 22.39 -2.78 21.08
CA ILE A 324 21.26 -2.52 21.98
C ILE A 324 20.42 -3.79 22.08
N VAL A 325 20.23 -4.30 23.29
CA VAL A 325 19.45 -5.51 23.57
C VAL A 325 18.31 -5.17 24.51
N VAL A 326 17.10 -5.62 24.18
CA VAL A 326 15.90 -5.46 25.00
C VAL A 326 15.24 -6.83 25.09
N ASP A 327 15.28 -7.48 26.25
CA ASP A 327 14.88 -8.89 26.40
C ASP A 327 14.02 -9.13 27.65
N ASN A 328 13.21 -10.19 27.62
CA ASN A 328 12.36 -10.66 28.72
C ASN A 328 11.50 -9.53 29.36
N GLY A 329 10.50 -9.04 28.61
CA GLY A 329 9.52 -8.05 29.09
C GLY A 329 10.03 -6.62 29.27
N SER A 330 11.16 -6.27 28.66
CA SER A 330 11.88 -5.01 28.90
C SER A 330 11.48 -3.88 27.92
N SER A 331 11.90 -2.65 28.21
CA SER A 331 11.59 -1.47 27.36
C SER A 331 12.76 -0.55 27.09
N PHE A 332 12.95 -0.14 25.84
CA PHE A 332 13.89 0.91 25.43
C PHE A 332 13.15 2.05 24.72
N SER A 333 13.42 3.31 25.08
CA SER A 333 12.82 4.48 24.41
C SER A 333 13.80 5.65 24.20
N ILE A 334 13.83 6.22 23.00
CA ILE A 334 14.42 7.55 22.73
C ILE A 334 13.30 8.54 22.41
N ASN A 335 13.29 9.68 23.09
CA ASN A 335 12.28 10.73 22.93
C ASN A 335 12.99 12.05 22.59
N GLY A 336 12.79 12.55 21.36
CA GLY A 336 13.32 13.83 20.90
C GLY A 336 12.23 14.91 20.86
N GLN A 337 12.57 16.13 21.27
CA GLN A 337 11.70 17.31 21.15
C GLN A 337 12.35 18.40 20.29
N ASN A 338 11.54 19.30 19.72
CA ASN A 338 11.98 20.48 18.97
C ASN A 338 13.01 20.19 17.85
N THR A 339 12.90 19.04 17.19
CA THR A 339 13.89 18.56 16.20
C THR A 339 13.67 19.05 14.76
N LYS A 340 12.55 19.72 14.47
CA LYS A 340 12.20 20.16 13.10
C LYS A 340 13.21 21.19 12.58
N GLY A 341 13.92 20.85 11.51
CA GLY A 341 15.00 21.68 10.96
C GLY A 341 16.33 21.55 11.72
N VAL A 342 16.38 20.78 12.80
CA VAL A 342 17.61 20.47 13.54
C VAL A 342 18.13 19.13 13.02
N VAL A 343 19.29 19.13 12.35
CA VAL A 343 19.95 17.88 11.98
C VAL A 343 20.28 17.09 13.26
N GLY A 344 19.83 15.84 13.33
CA GLY A 344 19.92 15.01 14.53
C GLY A 344 19.40 13.58 14.30
N GLN A 345 19.75 12.61 15.15
CA GLN A 345 19.30 11.23 14.99
C GLN A 345 18.91 10.61 16.36
N GLY A 346 18.04 9.60 16.40
CA GLY A 346 17.90 8.74 17.56
C GLY A 346 19.16 7.88 17.71
N ILE A 347 19.49 7.12 16.67
CA ILE A 347 20.70 6.29 16.62
C ILE A 347 21.47 6.56 15.33
N GLN A 348 22.76 6.88 15.46
CA GLN A 348 23.70 6.99 14.35
C GLN A 348 24.83 5.98 14.51
N LEU A 349 25.08 5.15 13.49
CA LEU A 349 26.27 4.30 13.42
C LEU A 349 27.43 5.03 12.72
N ASP A 350 28.67 4.78 13.13
CA ASP A 350 29.86 5.04 12.30
C ASP A 350 30.13 3.88 11.32
N GLU A 351 29.99 2.65 11.79
CA GLU A 351 30.28 1.40 11.09
C GLU A 351 29.15 0.38 11.29
N THR A 352 28.74 -0.28 10.21
CA THR A 352 27.70 -1.32 10.21
C THR A 352 28.18 -2.69 10.74
N ALA A 353 29.50 -2.90 10.85
CA ALA A 353 30.07 -4.17 11.25
C ALA A 353 29.84 -4.44 12.75
N GLY A 354 29.15 -5.55 13.05
CA GLY A 354 28.89 -6.00 14.42
C GLY A 354 27.87 -5.15 15.20
N THR A 355 27.24 -4.15 14.58
CA THR A 355 26.28 -3.25 15.23
C THR A 355 24.83 -3.69 15.01
N GLY A 356 23.97 -3.54 16.02
CA GLY A 356 22.58 -3.99 15.89
C GLY A 356 21.67 -3.73 17.09
N ILE A 357 20.37 -3.88 16.84
CA ILE A 357 19.26 -3.69 17.77
C ILE A 357 18.46 -5.00 17.85
N PHE A 358 18.38 -5.59 19.05
CA PHE A 358 17.81 -6.91 19.28
C PHE A 358 16.69 -6.82 20.33
N VAL A 359 15.44 -7.03 19.91
CA VAL A 359 14.25 -6.84 20.77
C VAL A 359 13.49 -8.16 20.86
N LYS A 360 13.49 -8.78 22.06
CA LYS A 360 13.12 -10.19 22.25
C LYS A 360 12.17 -10.41 23.42
N ASN A 361 11.37 -11.49 23.33
CA ASN A 361 10.60 -12.08 24.44
C ASN A 361 9.71 -11.08 25.20
N GLY A 362 8.68 -10.56 24.53
CA GLY A 362 7.69 -9.65 25.13
C GLY A 362 8.18 -8.22 25.35
N SER A 363 9.25 -7.82 24.67
CA SER A 363 9.90 -6.51 24.89
C SER A 363 9.37 -5.42 23.96
N SER A 364 9.77 -4.18 24.23
CA SER A 364 9.33 -2.99 23.51
C SER A 364 10.50 -2.04 23.18
N PHE A 365 10.48 -1.50 21.97
CA PHE A 365 11.45 -0.52 21.49
C PHE A 365 10.75 0.65 20.81
N LEU A 366 11.07 1.88 21.22
CA LEU A 366 10.47 3.12 20.71
C LEU A 366 11.53 4.16 20.35
N ILE A 367 11.36 4.82 19.21
CA ILE A 367 11.96 6.13 18.92
C ILE A 367 10.85 7.09 18.51
N ASP A 368 10.77 8.23 19.18
CA ASP A 368 9.72 9.25 18.97
C ASP A 368 10.32 10.66 18.83
N GLY A 369 9.77 11.49 17.94
CA GLY A 369 10.04 12.93 17.81
C GLY A 369 11.46 13.34 17.38
N THR A 370 12.37 12.38 17.17
CA THR A 370 13.75 12.63 16.70
C THR A 370 13.81 13.23 15.30
N ASN A 371 14.96 13.76 14.84
CA ASN A 371 15.03 14.20 13.43
C ASN A 371 15.09 13.02 12.45
N ARG A 372 15.90 11.98 12.72
CA ARG A 372 15.75 10.65 12.11
C ARG A 372 15.79 9.58 13.17
N GLY A 373 15.03 8.50 13.02
CA GLY A 373 14.98 7.43 14.02
C GLY A 373 16.34 6.71 14.14
N TYR A 374 16.74 5.98 13.10
CA TYR A 374 18.08 5.39 13.01
C TYR A 374 18.70 5.49 11.61
N VAL A 375 20.03 5.59 11.54
CA VAL A 375 20.77 5.76 10.27
C VAL A 375 22.06 4.92 10.20
N ASN A 376 22.54 4.72 8.98
CA ASN A 376 23.76 3.98 8.63
C ASN A 376 23.66 2.46 8.92
N SER A 377 22.47 1.92 8.65
CA SER A 377 22.25 0.49 8.37
C SER A 377 22.43 -0.54 9.50
N PRO A 378 21.88 -0.37 10.72
CA PRO A 378 21.95 -1.40 11.77
C PRO A 378 21.28 -2.71 11.32
N ILE A 379 21.76 -3.84 11.86
CA ILE A 379 20.95 -5.08 11.88
C ILE A 379 19.85 -4.89 12.93
N VAL A 380 18.59 -5.06 12.52
CA VAL A 380 17.43 -5.00 13.43
C VAL A 380 16.73 -6.36 13.44
N TYR A 381 16.64 -6.96 14.64
CA TYR A 381 15.99 -8.25 14.86
C TYR A 381 14.95 -8.12 15.98
N VAL A 382 13.70 -8.41 15.67
CA VAL A 382 12.55 -8.30 16.58
C VAL A 382 11.85 -9.66 16.66
N GLU A 383 11.74 -10.22 17.86
CA GLU A 383 11.15 -11.54 18.09
C GLU A 383 10.19 -11.53 19.29
N ASN A 384 8.96 -12.01 19.11
CA ASN A 384 7.91 -12.03 20.14
C ASN A 384 7.68 -10.65 20.80
N SER A 385 7.87 -9.54 20.07
CA SER A 385 8.07 -8.19 20.64
C SER A 385 7.45 -7.07 19.81
N THR A 386 7.61 -5.82 20.28
CA THR A 386 7.12 -4.61 19.60
C THR A 386 8.26 -3.66 19.23
N PHE A 387 8.19 -3.06 18.04
CA PHE A 387 9.18 -2.09 17.55
C PHE A 387 8.48 -0.92 16.87
N THR A 388 8.72 0.32 17.33
CA THR A 388 8.07 1.53 16.81
C THR A 388 9.07 2.65 16.55
N VAL A 389 8.99 3.28 15.38
CA VAL A 389 9.65 4.55 15.08
C VAL A 389 8.59 5.52 14.54
N GLN A 390 8.40 6.65 15.21
CA GLN A 390 7.30 7.56 14.89
C GLN A 390 7.66 9.04 15.02
N ASN A 391 6.84 9.88 14.38
CA ASN A 391 6.88 11.35 14.43
C ASN A 391 8.25 11.96 14.08
N CYS A 392 9.12 11.25 13.36
CA CYS A 392 10.46 11.74 13.04
C CYS A 392 10.39 12.90 12.04
N THR A 393 11.18 13.96 12.23
CA THR A 393 11.14 15.15 11.36
C THR A 393 11.93 15.01 10.05
N SER A 394 12.29 13.77 9.70
CA SER A 394 12.88 13.26 8.46
C SER A 394 12.66 11.73 8.43
N ASN A 395 13.52 10.93 7.80
CA ASN A 395 13.35 9.47 7.69
C ASN A 395 13.34 8.78 9.06
N ALA A 396 12.44 7.82 9.28
CA ALA A 396 12.46 6.93 10.44
C ALA A 396 13.66 5.99 10.43
N SER A 397 13.93 5.32 9.31
CA SER A 397 15.13 4.50 9.13
C SER A 397 15.92 4.85 7.87
N ASN A 398 17.16 4.37 7.80
CA ASN A 398 17.94 4.38 6.57
C ASN A 398 18.86 3.15 6.49
N GLY A 399 18.44 2.17 5.69
CA GLY A 399 19.19 0.95 5.38
C GLY A 399 19.21 -0.10 6.49
N GLY A 400 20.13 -1.06 6.37
CA GLY A 400 20.30 -2.17 7.32
C GLY A 400 19.34 -3.33 7.04
N LYS A 401 19.60 -4.49 7.63
CA LYS A 401 18.71 -5.66 7.50
C LYS A 401 17.63 -5.60 8.59
N PHE A 402 16.37 -5.76 8.20
CA PHE A 402 15.23 -5.84 9.13
C PHE A 402 14.67 -7.26 9.18
N THR A 403 14.42 -7.80 10.38
CA THR A 403 13.80 -9.12 10.55
C THR A 403 12.85 -9.10 11.75
N ALA A 404 11.59 -9.46 11.50
CA ALA A 404 10.53 -9.56 12.51
C ALA A 404 9.95 -10.98 12.54
N ILE A 405 9.86 -11.57 13.74
CA ILE A 405 9.31 -12.90 13.99
C ILE A 405 8.24 -12.80 15.09
N ASN A 406 7.00 -13.22 14.82
CA ASN A 406 5.88 -13.15 15.75
C ASN A 406 5.75 -11.79 16.48
N SER A 407 5.91 -10.68 15.75
CA SER A 407 6.12 -9.33 16.30
C SER A 407 5.28 -8.24 15.60
N ASP A 408 5.02 -7.15 16.32
CA ASP A 408 4.29 -5.98 15.78
C ASP A 408 5.22 -4.78 15.57
N ILE A 409 5.27 -4.29 14.33
CA ILE A 409 6.23 -3.31 13.83
C ILE A 409 5.51 -2.06 13.31
N LYS A 410 5.95 -0.86 13.71
CA LYS A 410 5.29 0.41 13.36
C LYS A 410 6.27 1.49 12.88
N PHE A 411 5.95 2.11 11.75
CA PHE A 411 6.69 3.22 11.15
C PHE A 411 5.71 4.34 10.74
N VAL A 412 5.43 5.28 11.65
CA VAL A 412 4.22 6.13 11.56
C VAL A 412 4.53 7.64 11.66
N ASN A 413 3.89 8.45 10.81
CA ASN A 413 3.92 9.92 10.83
C ASN A 413 5.32 10.56 10.66
N ASN A 414 6.23 9.94 9.91
CA ASN A 414 7.60 10.44 9.73
C ASN A 414 7.70 11.33 8.49
N ALA A 415 8.35 12.49 8.57
CA ALA A 415 8.40 13.47 7.47
C ALA A 415 9.30 13.09 6.27
N GLY A 416 9.87 11.87 6.30
CA GLY A 416 10.60 11.23 5.21
C GLY A 416 10.13 9.78 5.03
N HIS A 417 11.05 8.84 4.86
CA HIS A 417 10.69 7.41 4.79
C HIS A 417 10.14 6.86 6.10
N GLY A 418 9.24 5.87 5.98
CA GLY A 418 8.93 4.92 7.05
C GLY A 418 10.07 3.90 7.20
N LEU A 419 9.79 2.61 6.98
CA LEU A 419 10.83 1.59 6.96
C LEU A 419 11.58 1.61 5.61
N SER A 420 12.74 2.24 5.58
CA SER A 420 13.79 2.05 4.56
C SER A 420 14.85 1.06 5.06
N THR A 421 15.08 -0.01 4.29
CA THR A 421 15.91 -1.17 4.67
C THR A 421 16.57 -1.80 3.44
N ALA A 422 17.63 -2.59 3.65
CA ALA A 422 18.19 -3.48 2.64
C ALA A 422 17.26 -4.69 2.48
N ASP A 423 17.54 -5.83 3.11
CA ASP A 423 16.61 -6.97 3.14
C ASP A 423 15.60 -6.86 4.28
N ALA A 424 14.35 -7.20 3.98
CA ALA A 424 13.24 -7.23 4.91
C ALA A 424 12.66 -8.66 5.04
N THR A 425 12.47 -9.14 6.26
CA THR A 425 11.80 -10.43 6.52
C THR A 425 10.75 -10.28 7.59
N PHE A 426 9.51 -10.65 7.27
CA PHE A 426 8.37 -10.71 8.17
C PHE A 426 7.88 -12.15 8.26
N ASP A 427 7.97 -12.72 9.45
CA ASP A 427 7.57 -14.09 9.77
C ASP A 427 6.50 -14.04 10.88
N LYS A 428 5.27 -14.46 10.58
CA LYS A 428 4.11 -14.38 11.48
C LYS A 428 3.95 -12.99 12.14
N SER A 429 4.29 -11.91 11.44
CA SER A 429 4.47 -10.56 12.00
C SER A 429 3.62 -9.49 11.31
N THR A 430 3.30 -8.43 12.04
CA THR A 430 2.56 -7.27 11.52
C THR A 430 3.51 -6.11 11.22
N LEU A 431 3.41 -5.50 10.04
CA LEU A 431 3.88 -4.13 9.78
C LEU A 431 2.68 -3.19 9.68
N THR A 432 2.81 -2.01 10.28
CA THR A 432 1.96 -0.83 10.02
C THR A 432 2.86 0.33 9.61
N SER A 433 2.63 0.91 8.44
CA SER A 433 3.36 2.11 7.97
C SER A 433 2.40 3.11 7.36
N SER A 434 2.28 4.30 7.96
CA SER A 434 1.27 5.31 7.60
C SER A 434 1.74 6.74 7.88
N GLY A 435 1.17 7.71 7.16
CA GLY A 435 1.48 9.14 7.30
C GLY A 435 2.92 9.54 6.96
N ASN A 436 3.70 8.67 6.31
CA ASN A 436 5.11 8.95 6.02
C ASN A 436 5.26 9.84 4.78
N GLY A 437 6.14 10.85 4.82
CA GLY A 437 6.30 11.82 3.74
C GLY A 437 6.88 11.23 2.45
N TYR A 438 7.75 10.21 2.56
CA TYR A 438 8.27 9.45 1.43
C TYR A 438 7.71 8.02 1.48
N THR A 439 8.39 7.04 0.86
CA THR A 439 7.92 5.65 0.86
C THR A 439 7.73 5.08 2.27
N GLY A 440 6.58 4.42 2.50
CA GLY A 440 6.22 3.78 3.78
C GLY A 440 6.97 2.48 4.05
N LEU A 441 7.17 1.63 3.03
CA LEU A 441 8.07 0.48 3.05
C LEU A 441 8.97 0.48 1.81
N HIS A 442 10.25 0.83 1.98
CA HIS A 442 11.28 0.79 0.95
C HIS A 442 12.27 -0.34 1.22
N VAL A 443 12.33 -1.31 0.31
CA VAL A 443 13.21 -2.48 0.40
C VAL A 443 14.20 -2.42 -0.76
N ASN A 444 15.47 -2.15 -0.45
CA ASN A 444 16.55 -2.07 -1.45
C ASN A 444 17.09 -3.47 -1.82
N GLY A 445 16.97 -4.44 -0.92
CA GLY A 445 17.29 -5.85 -1.12
C GLY A 445 16.02 -6.66 -1.39
N ASN A 446 15.92 -7.83 -0.77
CA ASN A 446 14.79 -8.74 -0.94
C ASN A 446 13.74 -8.54 0.15
N LEU A 447 12.46 -8.66 -0.20
CA LEU A 447 11.34 -8.74 0.75
C LEU A 447 10.85 -10.19 0.88
N VAL A 448 10.70 -10.69 2.11
CA VAL A 448 10.08 -12.00 2.40
C VAL A 448 8.97 -11.82 3.41
N VAL A 449 7.75 -12.28 3.08
CA VAL A 449 6.55 -12.18 3.92
C VAL A 449 5.91 -13.56 4.04
N ARG A 450 5.91 -14.13 5.26
CA ARG A 450 5.49 -15.54 5.45
C ARG A 450 4.79 -15.84 6.78
N ASN A 451 4.24 -17.05 6.89
CA ASN A 451 3.62 -17.64 8.08
C ASN A 451 2.46 -16.79 8.65
N GLY A 452 1.60 -16.25 7.79
CA GLY A 452 0.45 -15.43 8.18
C GLY A 452 0.83 -14.00 8.55
N SER A 453 1.92 -13.47 8.00
CA SER A 453 2.33 -12.07 8.20
C SER A 453 1.36 -11.09 7.54
N LYS A 454 1.31 -9.87 8.08
CA LYS A 454 0.42 -8.79 7.64
C LYS A 454 1.22 -7.51 7.35
N ILE A 455 1.27 -7.08 6.10
CA ILE A 455 1.94 -5.85 5.69
C ILE A 455 0.88 -4.79 5.38
N ASN A 456 0.72 -3.81 6.26
CA ASN A 456 -0.25 -2.73 6.09
C ASN A 456 0.51 -1.42 5.85
N VAL A 457 0.49 -0.92 4.61
CA VAL A 457 1.18 0.30 4.21
C VAL A 457 0.14 1.26 3.62
N CYS A 458 -0.57 1.92 4.51
CA CYS A 458 -1.83 2.60 4.22
C CYS A 458 -1.81 4.04 4.73
N ASP A 459 -2.82 4.82 4.33
CA ASP A 459 -3.18 6.11 4.91
C ASP A 459 -2.05 7.15 4.80
N GLY A 460 -1.93 7.75 3.62
CA GLY A 460 -1.19 8.99 3.40
C GLY A 460 0.30 8.86 3.07
N ASN A 461 0.86 7.68 2.80
CA ASN A 461 2.30 7.62 2.48
C ASN A 461 2.64 8.30 1.13
N GLY A 462 3.74 9.05 1.11
CA GLY A 462 4.29 9.73 -0.06
C GLY A 462 3.91 11.21 -0.23
N TRP A 463 3.24 11.84 0.74
CA TRP A 463 2.77 13.25 0.66
C TRP A 463 3.87 14.31 0.42
N HIS A 464 5.14 13.99 0.67
CA HIS A 464 6.29 14.88 0.52
C HIS A 464 7.13 14.59 -0.74
N ALA A 465 6.55 13.96 -1.76
CA ALA A 465 7.27 13.68 -3.00
C ALA A 465 7.76 14.96 -3.69
N ARG A 466 9.01 14.94 -4.14
CA ARG A 466 9.68 16.08 -4.81
C ARG A 466 9.60 16.01 -6.35
N LYS A 467 9.13 14.87 -6.87
CA LYS A 467 8.91 14.55 -8.27
C LYS A 467 7.94 13.36 -8.33
N GLU A 468 7.09 13.31 -9.35
CA GLU A 468 6.23 12.16 -9.65
C GLU A 468 7.02 10.84 -9.73
N GLY A 469 6.39 9.74 -9.30
CA GLY A 469 6.93 8.37 -9.40
C GLY A 469 8.18 8.07 -8.56
N LEU A 470 8.69 9.04 -7.79
CA LEU A 470 9.89 8.89 -6.96
C LEU A 470 9.64 8.00 -5.73
N PHE A 471 8.44 8.10 -5.16
CA PHE A 471 7.98 7.36 -3.99
C PHE A 471 6.68 6.61 -4.29
N SER A 472 6.26 5.80 -3.32
CA SER A 472 5.14 4.88 -3.39
C SER A 472 4.78 4.43 -1.96
N GLY A 473 3.67 3.73 -1.73
CA GLY A 473 3.41 3.06 -0.45
C GLY A 473 4.51 2.03 -0.17
N ILE A 474 4.56 0.98 -1.00
CA ILE A 474 5.65 0.00 -1.02
C ILE A 474 6.55 0.26 -2.23
N ARG A 475 7.88 0.30 -2.03
CA ARG A 475 8.87 0.32 -3.11
C ARG A 475 9.83 -0.86 -2.99
N LEU A 476 9.86 -1.68 -4.03
CA LEU A 476 10.72 -2.85 -4.17
C LEU A 476 11.81 -2.52 -5.21
N MET A 477 13.07 -2.79 -4.85
CA MET A 477 14.23 -2.58 -5.74
C MET A 477 14.85 -3.88 -6.24
N HIS A 478 14.51 -5.03 -5.66
CA HIS A 478 14.79 -6.38 -6.16
C HIS A 478 13.59 -7.28 -5.81
N ASN A 479 13.82 -8.56 -5.50
CA ASN A 479 12.77 -9.58 -5.36
C ASN A 479 11.82 -9.37 -4.16
N ALA A 480 10.60 -9.88 -4.29
CA ALA A 480 9.65 -9.99 -3.18
C ALA A 480 8.87 -11.31 -3.24
N ASP A 481 8.95 -12.11 -2.17
CA ASP A 481 8.18 -13.35 -1.99
C ASP A 481 7.13 -13.18 -0.88
N VAL A 482 5.87 -13.41 -1.22
CA VAL A 482 4.73 -13.40 -0.29
C VAL A 482 4.06 -14.77 -0.29
N ASP A 483 4.02 -15.43 0.87
CA ASP A 483 3.50 -16.80 0.96
C ASP A 483 1.95 -16.89 0.90
N GLY A 484 1.47 -18.10 0.60
CA GLY A 484 0.04 -18.42 0.44
C GLY A 484 -0.81 -18.30 1.71
N THR A 485 -0.27 -17.77 2.81
CA THR A 485 -0.97 -17.55 4.08
C THR A 485 -0.99 -16.08 4.51
N SER A 486 -0.17 -15.24 3.88
CA SER A 486 0.10 -13.86 4.29
C SER A 486 -0.78 -12.84 3.57
N GLU A 487 -0.81 -11.61 4.09
CA GLU A 487 -1.73 -10.54 3.69
C GLU A 487 -0.98 -9.22 3.50
N VAL A 488 -1.13 -8.60 2.33
CA VAL A 488 -0.52 -7.31 1.98
C VAL A 488 -1.64 -6.33 1.62
N CYS A 489 -1.73 -5.24 2.37
CA CYS A 489 -2.69 -4.16 2.17
C CYS A 489 -1.95 -2.84 1.94
N VAL A 490 -2.29 -2.16 0.84
CA VAL A 490 -1.69 -0.90 0.42
C VAL A 490 -2.82 0.01 -0.06
N ALA A 491 -3.19 1.01 0.73
CA ALA A 491 -4.38 1.81 0.45
C ALA A 491 -4.26 3.27 0.89
N HIS A 492 -5.03 4.15 0.24
CA HIS A 492 -5.15 5.57 0.62
C HIS A 492 -3.81 6.36 0.58
N ASN A 493 -2.84 5.91 -0.24
CA ASN A 493 -1.55 6.57 -0.35
C ASN A 493 -1.56 7.69 -1.40
N VAL A 494 -0.81 8.78 -1.15
CA VAL A 494 -0.70 9.97 -2.03
C VAL A 494 0.24 9.73 -3.22
N SER A 495 0.88 8.57 -3.23
CA SER A 495 1.81 8.10 -4.25
C SER A 495 1.38 6.72 -4.74
N VAL A 496 2.06 6.20 -5.77
CA VAL A 496 1.87 4.83 -6.30
C VAL A 496 1.68 3.83 -5.16
N GLY A 497 0.70 2.94 -5.20
CA GLY A 497 0.53 1.92 -4.16
C GLY A 497 1.77 1.04 -4.01
N MET A 498 2.04 0.20 -5.02
CA MET A 498 3.20 -0.67 -5.09
C MET A 498 4.06 -0.35 -6.30
N ARG A 499 5.37 -0.13 -6.09
CA ARG A 499 6.33 0.10 -7.18
C ARG A 499 7.46 -0.92 -7.18
N ALA A 500 7.47 -1.82 -8.15
CA ALA A 500 8.57 -2.74 -8.43
C ALA A 500 9.52 -2.11 -9.47
N SER A 501 10.76 -1.83 -9.06
CA SER A 501 11.65 -0.86 -9.75
C SER A 501 12.77 -1.47 -10.60
N ASP A 502 13.02 -2.78 -10.51
CA ASP A 502 14.11 -3.49 -11.20
C ASP A 502 13.54 -4.53 -12.17
N SER A 503 13.96 -4.47 -13.43
CA SER A 503 13.54 -5.37 -14.50
C SER A 503 14.19 -6.75 -14.45
N ASN A 504 15.08 -6.99 -13.50
CA ASN A 504 15.65 -8.30 -13.17
C ASN A 504 15.08 -8.87 -11.87
N GLY A 505 14.15 -8.16 -11.22
CA GLY A 505 13.48 -8.62 -10.00
C GLY A 505 12.30 -9.54 -10.31
N HIS A 506 11.99 -10.41 -9.35
CA HIS A 506 10.80 -11.25 -9.34
C HIS A 506 9.89 -10.87 -8.14
N VAL A 507 8.62 -10.57 -8.40
CA VAL A 507 7.62 -10.23 -7.39
C VAL A 507 6.51 -11.27 -7.40
N ASN A 508 6.54 -12.18 -6.43
CA ASN A 508 5.78 -13.41 -6.41
C ASN A 508 4.82 -13.46 -5.21
N PHE A 509 3.52 -13.47 -5.50
CA PHE A 509 2.47 -13.79 -4.54
C PHE A 509 2.00 -15.22 -4.73
N ALA A 510 2.37 -16.11 -3.82
CA ALA A 510 2.03 -17.52 -3.91
C ALA A 510 0.50 -17.76 -3.79
N PRO A 511 -0.05 -18.83 -4.39
CA PRO A 511 -1.48 -19.13 -4.33
C PRO A 511 -2.04 -19.16 -2.90
N GLY A 512 -3.07 -18.36 -2.64
CA GLY A 512 -3.68 -18.16 -1.32
C GLY A 512 -3.24 -16.87 -0.61
N ALA A 513 -2.16 -16.21 -1.07
CA ALA A 513 -1.74 -14.92 -0.58
C ALA A 513 -2.83 -13.88 -0.82
N LYS A 514 -3.04 -12.97 0.12
CA LYS A 514 -4.02 -11.89 -0.01
C LYS A 514 -3.31 -10.59 -0.38
N LEU A 515 -3.84 -9.92 -1.40
CA LEU A 515 -3.37 -8.62 -1.83
C LEU A 515 -4.56 -7.66 -1.98
N SER A 516 -4.46 -6.47 -1.41
CA SER A 516 -5.34 -5.35 -1.69
C SER A 516 -4.54 -4.08 -1.96
N VAL A 517 -4.69 -3.52 -3.16
CA VAL A 517 -4.06 -2.27 -3.60
C VAL A 517 -5.17 -1.34 -4.06
N ILE A 518 -5.72 -0.54 -3.15
CA ILE A 518 -6.99 0.17 -3.35
C ILE A 518 -6.80 1.66 -3.09
N ASP A 519 -7.27 2.51 -4.01
CA ASP A 519 -7.33 3.97 -3.80
C ASP A 519 -5.97 4.57 -3.39
N ASN A 520 -4.96 4.30 -4.22
CA ASN A 520 -3.62 4.89 -4.16
C ASN A 520 -3.42 5.84 -5.35
N GLY A 521 -2.45 6.74 -5.23
CA GLY A 521 -2.23 7.82 -6.20
C GLY A 521 -3.09 9.06 -5.98
N ARG A 522 -3.81 9.11 -4.85
CA ARG A 522 -4.61 10.26 -4.42
C ARG A 522 -3.82 11.57 -4.48
N PRO A 523 -4.45 12.70 -4.83
CA PRO A 523 -3.87 14.03 -4.56
C PRO A 523 -3.66 14.28 -3.06
N THR A 524 -2.73 15.17 -2.74
CA THR A 524 -2.52 15.71 -1.37
C THR A 524 -3.76 16.40 -0.83
N ASP A 525 -4.01 16.30 0.48
CA ASP A 525 -5.02 17.12 1.17
C ASP A 525 -4.44 18.42 1.76
N GLY A 526 -3.11 18.58 1.78
CA GLY A 526 -2.42 19.73 2.36
C GLY A 526 -2.17 19.61 3.87
N SER A 527 -2.55 18.48 4.49
CA SER A 527 -2.53 18.31 5.96
C SER A 527 -1.14 18.40 6.58
N HIS A 528 -0.07 18.15 5.82
CA HIS A 528 1.31 18.23 6.29
C HIS A 528 2.03 19.55 5.89
N GLY A 529 1.32 20.49 5.26
CA GLY A 529 1.78 21.84 4.91
C GLY A 529 2.28 22.00 3.46
N GLU A 530 2.09 20.97 2.63
CA GLU A 530 2.22 21.02 1.18
C GLU A 530 1.01 21.68 0.50
N GLU A 531 1.08 21.84 -0.82
CA GLU A 531 -0.03 22.33 -1.63
C GLU A 531 -1.06 21.22 -1.82
N ALA A 532 -2.31 21.44 -1.39
CA ALA A 532 -3.42 20.51 -1.57
C ALA A 532 -3.83 20.37 -3.04
N GLY A 533 -4.33 19.19 -3.42
CA GLY A 533 -4.69 18.86 -4.81
C GLY A 533 -3.50 18.54 -5.71
N ARG A 534 -2.29 18.38 -5.15
CA ARG A 534 -1.09 17.99 -5.90
C ARG A 534 -0.99 16.47 -5.99
N GLN A 535 -0.82 15.96 -7.19
CA GLN A 535 -0.67 14.54 -7.46
C GLN A 535 0.80 14.17 -7.67
N PHE A 536 1.18 12.93 -7.28
CA PHE A 536 2.56 12.43 -7.37
C PHE A 536 2.69 11.09 -8.10
N THR A 537 1.59 10.55 -8.60
CA THR A 537 1.59 9.49 -9.62
C THR A 537 1.74 10.11 -11.02
N SER A 538 2.04 9.27 -12.00
CA SER A 538 1.97 9.65 -13.42
C SER A 538 1.45 8.48 -14.23
N ASN A 539 2.12 7.32 -14.13
CA ASN A 539 1.57 6.03 -14.54
C ASN A 539 1.54 5.07 -13.35
N GLY A 540 0.60 4.11 -13.33
CA GLY A 540 0.56 3.05 -12.31
C GLY A 540 0.12 3.56 -10.94
N GLY A 541 -1.13 3.98 -10.78
CA GLY A 541 -1.64 4.52 -9.52
C GLY A 541 -1.65 3.48 -8.40
N GLY A 542 -2.17 2.28 -8.69
CA GLY A 542 -2.15 1.13 -7.82
C GLY A 542 -0.80 0.42 -7.88
N ILE A 543 -0.48 -0.16 -9.03
CA ILE A 543 0.78 -0.89 -9.27
C ILE A 543 1.54 -0.25 -10.43
N TRP A 544 2.82 0.04 -10.20
CA TRP A 544 3.81 0.29 -11.25
C TRP A 544 4.85 -0.83 -11.24
N ASN A 545 4.97 -1.57 -12.34
CA ASN A 545 5.82 -2.76 -12.44
C ASN A 545 6.84 -2.69 -13.59
N ALA A 546 8.12 -2.81 -13.27
CA ALA A 546 9.16 -3.14 -14.27
C ALA A 546 9.66 -4.59 -14.16
N ALA A 547 9.32 -5.30 -13.09
CA ALA A 547 9.79 -6.65 -12.74
C ALA A 547 8.99 -7.76 -13.45
N ASP A 548 9.41 -9.00 -13.28
CA ASP A 548 8.55 -10.18 -13.48
C ASP A 548 7.60 -10.30 -12.27
N MET A 549 6.29 -10.19 -12.48
CA MET A 549 5.30 -10.06 -11.40
C MET A 549 4.15 -11.07 -11.51
N THR A 550 3.96 -11.89 -10.47
CA THR A 550 2.79 -12.78 -10.33
C THR A 550 1.90 -12.32 -9.18
N LEU A 551 0.67 -11.92 -9.50
CA LEU A 551 -0.36 -11.49 -8.54
C LEU A 551 -1.31 -12.65 -8.19
N PRO A 552 -1.87 -12.68 -6.96
CA PRO A 552 -2.67 -13.83 -6.49
C PRO A 552 -4.13 -13.77 -6.97
N GLU A 553 -4.77 -14.92 -7.18
CA GLU A 553 -6.19 -14.99 -7.54
C GLU A 553 -7.06 -14.35 -6.45
N GLY A 554 -7.93 -13.42 -6.86
CA GLY A 554 -8.76 -12.63 -5.95
C GLY A 554 -8.09 -11.37 -5.36
N ALA A 555 -6.93 -10.95 -5.87
CA ALA A 555 -6.32 -9.66 -5.51
C ALA A 555 -7.29 -8.49 -5.75
N ALA A 556 -7.51 -7.67 -4.71
CA ALA A 556 -8.40 -6.53 -4.76
C ALA A 556 -7.63 -5.28 -5.19
N ILE A 557 -7.57 -5.03 -6.50
CA ILE A 557 -6.85 -3.90 -7.08
C ILE A 557 -7.87 -3.06 -7.86
N TYR A 558 -8.26 -1.90 -7.32
CA TYR A 558 -9.28 -1.01 -7.91
C TYR A 558 -9.28 0.40 -7.29
N ASN A 559 -9.95 1.35 -7.96
CA ASN A 559 -10.10 2.76 -7.59
C ASN A 559 -8.78 3.53 -7.35
N ASN A 560 -7.65 3.04 -7.84
CA ASN A 560 -6.41 3.82 -7.83
C ASN A 560 -6.42 4.85 -8.98
N ASP A 561 -5.52 5.84 -8.95
CA ASP A 561 -5.51 6.99 -9.88
C ASP A 561 -4.10 7.34 -10.43
N ALA A 562 -4.02 7.50 -11.75
CA ALA A 562 -2.81 7.83 -12.51
C ALA A 562 -3.10 8.90 -13.60
N PRO A 563 -2.45 10.09 -13.56
CA PRO A 563 -2.68 11.17 -14.52
C PRO A 563 -2.48 10.85 -16.01
N ILE A 564 -1.65 9.84 -16.32
CA ILE A 564 -1.23 9.53 -17.70
C ILE A 564 -1.77 8.17 -18.16
N SER A 565 -1.54 7.07 -17.43
CA SER A 565 -2.07 5.75 -17.80
C SER A 565 -1.96 4.70 -16.70
N GLY A 566 -2.82 3.68 -16.77
CA GLY A 566 -2.80 2.51 -15.89
C GLY A 566 -3.09 2.91 -14.45
N ASP A 567 -4.33 3.34 -14.20
CA ASP A 567 -4.84 3.70 -12.88
C ASP A 567 -4.55 2.62 -11.85
N ASP A 568 -4.96 1.39 -12.14
CA ASP A 568 -4.83 0.27 -11.21
C ASP A 568 -3.53 -0.52 -11.45
N ILE A 569 -3.16 -0.78 -12.71
CA ILE A 569 -1.92 -1.47 -13.08
C ILE A 569 -1.28 -0.81 -14.30
N TYR A 570 0.00 -0.45 -14.17
CA TYR A 570 0.91 -0.14 -15.27
C TYR A 570 2.15 -1.05 -15.22
N SER A 571 2.47 -1.74 -16.31
CA SER A 571 3.59 -2.68 -16.41
C SER A 571 4.45 -2.45 -17.65
N THR A 572 5.78 -2.45 -17.47
CA THR A 572 6.80 -2.50 -18.54
C THR A 572 7.59 -3.82 -18.54
N GLY A 573 7.41 -4.67 -17.52
CA GLY A 573 7.91 -6.04 -17.46
C GLY A 573 6.77 -7.06 -17.42
N SER A 574 7.09 -8.35 -17.58
CA SER A 574 6.12 -9.44 -17.61
C SER A 574 5.24 -9.47 -16.36
N ILE A 575 3.94 -9.73 -16.53
CA ILE A 575 2.97 -9.73 -15.44
C ILE A 575 1.87 -10.78 -15.62
N ALA A 576 1.56 -11.49 -14.55
CA ALA A 576 0.40 -12.36 -14.42
C ALA A 576 -0.61 -11.76 -13.43
N PHE A 577 -1.80 -11.40 -13.93
CA PHE A 577 -2.84 -10.75 -13.12
C PHE A 577 -4.19 -11.51 -13.15
N PRO A 578 -4.92 -11.52 -12.02
CA PRO A 578 -6.14 -12.31 -11.84
C PRO A 578 -7.36 -11.64 -12.46
N LYS A 579 -8.52 -12.28 -12.35
CA LYS A 579 -9.81 -11.61 -12.62
C LYS A 579 -10.01 -10.43 -11.67
N ALA A 580 -10.50 -9.31 -12.22
CA ALA A 580 -10.90 -8.16 -11.41
C ALA A 580 -11.97 -8.57 -10.39
N VAL A 581 -11.87 -8.05 -9.17
CA VAL A 581 -12.83 -8.33 -8.09
C VAL A 581 -14.14 -7.60 -8.34
N ARG A 582 -15.28 -8.23 -8.04
CA ARG A 582 -16.62 -7.61 -8.17
C ARG A 582 -16.96 -6.65 -7.02
N ALA A 583 -16.03 -5.76 -6.71
CA ALA A 583 -16.25 -4.60 -5.84
C ALA A 583 -17.17 -3.57 -6.53
N ARG A 584 -17.58 -2.54 -5.79
CA ARG A 584 -18.14 -1.32 -6.39
C ARG A 584 -17.06 -0.25 -6.45
N LEU A 585 -17.09 0.57 -7.49
CA LEU A 585 -16.34 1.81 -7.52
C LEU A 585 -16.96 2.81 -6.53
N ASP A 586 -16.09 3.47 -5.77
CA ASP A 586 -16.40 4.50 -4.78
C ASP A 586 -16.25 5.90 -5.38
N GLY A 587 -17.12 6.23 -6.33
CA GLY A 587 -17.15 7.53 -6.98
C GLY A 587 -17.47 8.67 -6.00
N GLU A 588 -16.49 9.52 -5.71
CA GLU A 588 -16.70 10.80 -5.03
C GLU A 588 -15.92 11.94 -5.72
N GLN A 589 -16.59 13.11 -5.81
CA GLN A 589 -16.21 14.32 -6.55
C GLN A 589 -16.06 14.13 -8.08
N ASN A 590 -16.69 15.03 -8.84
CA ASN A 590 -16.66 15.11 -10.31
C ASN A 590 -17.39 14.02 -11.13
N ASN A 591 -18.51 13.49 -10.59
CA ASN A 591 -19.58 12.85 -11.39
C ASN A 591 -19.15 11.52 -12.06
N VAL A 592 -18.59 10.60 -11.26
CA VAL A 592 -18.12 9.26 -11.67
C VAL A 592 -19.02 8.15 -11.10
N CYS A 593 -19.06 6.99 -11.76
CA CYS A 593 -19.94 5.88 -11.46
C CYS A 593 -19.78 5.26 -10.06
N THR A 594 -20.81 4.51 -9.64
CA THR A 594 -20.80 3.68 -8.42
C THR A 594 -21.00 2.19 -8.72
N ASP A 595 -20.88 1.78 -9.98
CA ASP A 595 -21.20 0.44 -10.43
C ASP A 595 -20.19 -0.63 -10.04
N LYS A 596 -20.60 -1.88 -10.29
CA LYS A 596 -19.80 -3.05 -9.97
C LYS A 596 -18.76 -3.26 -11.05
N ILE A 597 -17.52 -3.43 -10.63
CA ILE A 597 -16.45 -3.89 -11.51
C ILE A 597 -16.85 -5.25 -12.11
N ASP A 598 -16.75 -5.37 -13.43
CA ASP A 598 -17.04 -6.60 -14.17
C ASP A 598 -15.78 -7.22 -14.82
N GLY A 599 -14.73 -6.43 -15.03
CA GLY A 599 -13.50 -6.83 -15.72
C GLY A 599 -12.38 -5.80 -15.68
N TRP A 600 -11.33 -6.09 -16.45
CA TRP A 600 -10.21 -5.18 -16.73
C TRP A 600 -10.41 -4.48 -18.07
N TYR A 601 -9.92 -3.25 -18.18
CA TYR A 601 -10.05 -2.41 -19.36
C TYR A 601 -8.74 -1.72 -19.71
N ASP A 602 -8.48 -1.53 -21.02
CA ASP A 602 -7.40 -0.69 -21.53
C ASP A 602 -7.55 0.73 -20.97
N ASP A 603 -6.46 1.22 -20.42
CA ASP A 603 -6.36 2.51 -19.75
C ASP A 603 -5.02 3.18 -20.10
N SER A 604 -4.58 2.97 -21.35
CA SER A 604 -3.36 3.53 -21.93
C SER A 604 -3.48 5.03 -22.22
N ALA A 605 -2.35 5.73 -22.38
CA ALA A 605 -2.31 7.20 -22.34
C ALA A 605 -3.10 7.94 -23.44
N ASN A 606 -3.50 7.25 -24.52
CA ASN A 606 -4.38 7.79 -25.55
C ASN A 606 -5.79 7.14 -25.53
N ASN A 607 -5.94 6.01 -24.83
CA ASN A 607 -7.17 5.25 -24.70
C ASN A 607 -7.44 5.00 -23.19
N ARG A 608 -7.60 6.09 -22.43
CA ARG A 608 -7.97 6.04 -21.01
C ARG A 608 -9.37 5.47 -20.87
N TRP A 609 -9.65 4.69 -19.82
CA TRP A 609 -11.00 4.12 -19.65
C TRP A 609 -12.02 5.23 -19.38
N VAL A 610 -13.11 5.24 -20.16
CA VAL A 610 -14.24 6.16 -20.01
C VAL A 610 -15.53 5.37 -20.22
N GLY A 611 -16.10 4.84 -19.13
CA GLY A 611 -17.39 4.14 -19.14
C GLY A 611 -18.61 5.02 -18.82
N ASP A 612 -18.41 6.29 -18.48
CA ASP A 612 -19.48 7.25 -18.17
C ASP A 612 -19.49 8.41 -19.17
N ILE A 613 -20.68 8.78 -19.66
CA ILE A 613 -20.87 10.02 -20.41
C ILE A 613 -21.05 11.17 -19.41
N PRO A 614 -20.18 12.21 -19.40
CA PRO A 614 -20.44 13.41 -18.62
C PRO A 614 -21.71 14.07 -19.14
N ALA A 615 -22.53 14.67 -18.27
CA ALA A 615 -23.94 14.98 -18.55
C ALA A 615 -24.25 16.02 -19.67
N ARG A 616 -23.25 16.43 -20.47
CA ARG A 616 -23.34 17.23 -21.71
C ARG A 616 -22.24 16.88 -22.73
N GLY A 617 -21.63 15.68 -22.63
CA GLY A 617 -20.53 15.23 -23.49
C GLY A 617 -20.98 14.48 -24.74
N THR A 618 -20.02 14.17 -25.60
CA THR A 618 -20.21 13.32 -26.78
C THR A 618 -19.92 11.86 -26.45
N THR A 619 -20.80 10.96 -26.86
CA THR A 619 -20.59 9.49 -26.77
C THR A 619 -19.42 8.96 -27.63
N ASP A 620 -18.73 9.83 -28.38
CA ASP A 620 -17.49 9.52 -29.10
C ASP A 620 -16.27 9.46 -28.16
N ASP A 621 -16.43 9.94 -26.92
CA ASP A 621 -15.39 9.95 -25.88
C ASP A 621 -15.40 8.65 -25.02
N ILE A 622 -16.29 7.69 -25.28
CA ILE A 622 -16.35 6.40 -24.56
C ILE A 622 -15.24 5.46 -25.04
N HIS A 623 -14.47 4.92 -24.10
CA HIS A 623 -13.52 3.83 -24.33
C HIS A 623 -13.65 2.77 -23.23
N ALA A 624 -14.03 1.56 -23.64
CA ALA A 624 -14.29 0.41 -22.76
C ALA A 624 -13.73 -0.90 -23.36
N LYS A 625 -12.53 -0.85 -23.96
CA LYS A 625 -11.86 -2.05 -24.50
C LYS A 625 -11.48 -3.03 -23.38
N SER A 626 -12.16 -4.17 -23.28
CA SER A 626 -11.88 -5.16 -22.25
C SER A 626 -10.54 -5.88 -22.47
N VAL A 627 -9.76 -6.01 -21.40
CA VAL A 627 -8.51 -6.77 -21.33
C VAL A 627 -8.75 -8.06 -20.54
N LYS A 628 -8.14 -9.16 -20.99
CA LYS A 628 -8.33 -10.48 -20.36
C LYS A 628 -7.33 -10.69 -19.23
N PRO A 629 -7.72 -11.31 -18.10
CA PRO A 629 -6.78 -11.74 -17.07
C PRO A 629 -5.93 -12.92 -17.57
N GLY A 630 -4.68 -12.99 -17.13
CA GLY A 630 -3.71 -14.00 -17.57
C GLY A 630 -2.28 -13.54 -17.37
N ALA A 631 -1.34 -14.30 -17.93
CA ALA A 631 0.07 -13.93 -18.04
C ALA A 631 0.33 -13.18 -19.35
N TYR A 632 1.11 -12.10 -19.27
CA TYR A 632 1.50 -11.25 -20.38
C TYR A 632 3.00 -11.01 -20.34
N ASP A 633 3.69 -11.34 -21.43
CA ASP A 633 5.07 -10.91 -21.66
C ASP A 633 5.06 -9.50 -22.25
N ILE A 634 5.52 -8.53 -21.46
CA ILE A 634 5.46 -7.10 -21.75
C ILE A 634 6.88 -6.53 -21.88
N THR A 635 7.05 -5.56 -22.77
CA THR A 635 8.30 -4.79 -22.94
C THR A 635 8.05 -3.30 -22.71
N GLU A 636 9.12 -2.55 -22.45
CA GLU A 636 9.07 -1.09 -22.21
C GLU A 636 8.50 -0.30 -23.41
N ASP A 637 8.66 -0.80 -24.64
CA ASP A 637 8.11 -0.20 -25.86
C ASP A 637 6.59 -0.37 -26.00
N ALA A 638 5.97 -1.30 -25.27
CA ALA A 638 4.56 -1.66 -25.39
C ALA A 638 3.94 -1.95 -23.99
N PRO A 639 3.90 -0.96 -23.09
CA PRO A 639 3.47 -1.15 -21.71
C PRO A 639 2.01 -1.56 -21.60
N LEU A 640 1.71 -2.46 -20.66
CA LEU A 640 0.34 -2.76 -20.24
C LEU A 640 -0.14 -1.66 -19.30
N ALA A 641 -1.25 -1.01 -19.62
CA ALA A 641 -1.89 -0.01 -18.78
C ALA A 641 -3.39 -0.32 -18.69
N ILE A 642 -3.87 -0.67 -17.49
CA ILE A 642 -5.26 -1.13 -17.27
C ILE A 642 -5.90 -0.60 -15.98
N LYS A 643 -7.22 -0.49 -16.02
CA LYS A 643 -8.11 -0.16 -14.88
C LYS A 643 -9.10 -1.29 -14.61
N ALA A 644 -9.44 -1.52 -13.34
CA ALA A 644 -10.53 -2.40 -12.93
C ALA A 644 -11.84 -1.59 -12.91
N ALA A 645 -12.72 -1.86 -13.87
CA ALA A 645 -13.89 -1.02 -14.12
C ALA A 645 -15.08 -1.84 -14.65
N HIS A 646 -16.04 -1.19 -15.33
CA HIS A 646 -17.24 -1.82 -15.86
C HIS A 646 -17.44 -1.51 -17.36
N THR A 647 -18.21 -2.36 -18.02
CA THR A 647 -18.83 -2.02 -19.31
C THR A 647 -19.91 -0.94 -19.13
N TYR A 648 -20.13 -0.17 -20.19
CA TYR A 648 -21.31 0.67 -20.37
C TYR A 648 -22.39 -0.17 -21.07
N GLU A 649 -23.60 -0.23 -20.51
CA GLU A 649 -24.76 -0.92 -21.10
C GLU A 649 -25.92 0.06 -21.31
N ASP A 650 -26.30 0.29 -22.57
CA ASP A 650 -27.47 1.08 -22.96
C ASP A 650 -28.21 0.39 -24.12
N SER A 651 -29.53 0.57 -24.20
CA SER A 651 -30.42 -0.24 -25.04
C SER A 651 -31.72 0.48 -25.40
N LEU A 652 -32.04 0.47 -26.70
CA LEU A 652 -33.33 0.94 -27.19
C LEU A 652 -34.44 -0.09 -26.90
N ILE A 653 -35.40 0.28 -26.07
CA ILE A 653 -36.59 -0.51 -25.74
C ILE A 653 -37.84 0.01 -26.46
N TYR A 654 -38.87 -0.85 -26.48
CA TYR A 654 -40.07 -0.65 -27.28
C TYR A 654 -41.33 -0.76 -26.40
N ASP A 655 -42.05 0.34 -26.24
CA ASP A 655 -43.35 0.33 -25.55
C ASP A 655 -44.49 0.08 -26.54
N LYS A 656 -45.41 -0.80 -26.17
CA LYS A 656 -46.63 -1.09 -26.92
C LYS A 656 -47.64 0.07 -26.93
N ASN A 657 -47.51 1.03 -26.01
CA ASN A 657 -48.26 2.28 -25.93
C ASN A 657 -49.79 2.10 -25.98
N ALA A 658 -50.27 0.98 -25.43
CA ALA A 658 -51.66 0.56 -25.47
C ALA A 658 -51.87 -0.62 -24.52
N ASP A 659 -52.72 -0.48 -23.51
CA ASP A 659 -53.02 -1.58 -22.55
C ASP A 659 -53.57 -2.83 -23.25
N ASP A 660 -54.38 -2.65 -24.30
CA ASP A 660 -55.01 -3.70 -25.10
C ASP A 660 -54.09 -4.35 -26.15
N ALA A 661 -52.86 -3.85 -26.33
CA ALA A 661 -51.86 -4.50 -27.18
C ALA A 661 -51.17 -5.69 -26.47
N THR A 662 -50.81 -6.71 -27.25
CA THR A 662 -50.21 -7.97 -26.80
C THR A 662 -48.95 -8.30 -27.62
N GLY A 663 -48.18 -9.31 -27.24
CA GLY A 663 -46.89 -9.64 -27.88
C GLY A 663 -45.71 -8.92 -27.20
N ALA A 664 -44.54 -8.95 -27.85
CA ALA A 664 -43.29 -8.37 -27.37
C ALA A 664 -42.42 -7.93 -28.55
N THR A 665 -41.53 -6.96 -28.32
CA THR A 665 -40.45 -6.58 -29.25
C THR A 665 -39.15 -6.55 -28.44
N ASP A 666 -38.16 -7.37 -28.82
CA ASP A 666 -36.87 -7.44 -28.13
C ASP A 666 -36.10 -6.11 -28.24
N PRO A 667 -35.28 -5.72 -27.24
CA PRO A 667 -34.49 -4.50 -27.31
C PRO A 667 -33.48 -4.48 -28.48
N SER A 668 -33.02 -3.28 -28.81
CA SER A 668 -31.80 -3.07 -29.61
C SER A 668 -30.72 -2.49 -28.72
N ASN A 669 -29.98 -3.37 -28.04
CA ASN A 669 -28.79 -3.01 -27.27
C ASN A 669 -27.74 -2.37 -28.18
N GLY A 670 -26.99 -1.39 -27.66
CA GLY A 670 -25.76 -0.96 -28.29
C GLY A 670 -24.63 -1.97 -28.10
N SER A 671 -23.47 -1.68 -28.69
CA SER A 671 -22.30 -2.56 -28.66
C SER A 671 -21.00 -1.76 -28.76
N LEU A 672 -19.89 -2.36 -28.36
CA LEU A 672 -18.55 -1.83 -28.65
C LEU A 672 -18.08 -2.28 -30.04
N ASP A 673 -17.14 -1.53 -30.64
CA ASP A 673 -16.36 -1.98 -31.81
C ASP A 673 -15.16 -2.88 -31.37
N GLU A 674 -14.28 -3.26 -32.31
CA GLU A 674 -13.09 -4.09 -32.01
C GLU A 674 -12.00 -3.27 -31.27
N GLU A 675 -12.05 -1.96 -31.41
CA GLU A 675 -11.17 -0.99 -30.77
C GLU A 675 -11.56 -0.72 -29.31
N GLY A 676 -12.86 -0.75 -28.97
CA GLY A 676 -13.42 -0.50 -27.64
C GLY A 676 -14.30 0.75 -27.52
N HIS A 677 -14.66 1.42 -28.62
CA HIS A 677 -15.54 2.59 -28.62
C HIS A 677 -17.03 2.20 -28.71
N TRP A 678 -17.93 3.08 -28.27
CA TRP A 678 -19.36 2.80 -28.25
C TRP A 678 -20.08 3.04 -29.59
N ILE A 679 -20.67 1.99 -30.15
CA ILE A 679 -21.54 2.04 -31.32
C ILE A 679 -22.96 2.48 -30.88
N LYS A 680 -23.12 3.80 -30.77
CA LYS A 680 -24.39 4.51 -30.46
C LYS A 680 -25.58 4.11 -31.36
N LYS A 681 -25.28 3.62 -32.56
CA LYS A 681 -26.19 3.52 -33.70
C LYS A 681 -26.80 2.13 -33.81
N VAL A 682 -27.94 1.95 -33.15
CA VAL A 682 -28.66 0.68 -33.06
C VAL A 682 -29.72 0.56 -34.16
N SER A 683 -29.92 -0.66 -34.66
CA SER A 683 -30.98 -0.93 -35.64
C SER A 683 -32.35 -1.01 -34.97
N VAL A 684 -33.31 -0.21 -35.42
CA VAL A 684 -34.68 -0.21 -34.88
C VAL A 684 -35.37 -1.54 -35.25
N ARG A 685 -36.01 -2.19 -34.28
CA ARG A 685 -36.71 -3.46 -34.52
C ARG A 685 -38.01 -3.25 -35.28
N LYS A 686 -38.44 -4.30 -35.99
CA LYS A 686 -39.81 -4.41 -36.48
C LYS A 686 -40.75 -4.68 -35.30
N ASN A 687 -41.90 -4.03 -35.28
CA ASN A 687 -42.92 -4.24 -34.26
C ASN A 687 -43.37 -5.71 -34.16
N GLY A 688 -43.20 -6.29 -32.97
CA GLY A 688 -43.75 -7.60 -32.58
C GLY A 688 -45.03 -7.53 -31.74
N PHE A 689 -45.56 -6.32 -31.46
CA PHE A 689 -46.84 -6.15 -30.78
C PHE A 689 -48.03 -6.29 -31.74
N ILE A 690 -49.16 -6.77 -31.21
CA ILE A 690 -50.43 -6.95 -31.92
C ILE A 690 -51.55 -6.28 -31.12
N ARG A 691 -52.32 -5.39 -31.78
CA ARG A 691 -53.47 -4.69 -31.22
C ARG A 691 -54.71 -4.93 -32.10
N ALA A 692 -55.75 -5.54 -31.53
CA ALA A 692 -56.91 -5.99 -32.30
C ALA A 692 -57.74 -4.81 -32.83
N GLY A 693 -57.98 -4.75 -34.15
CA GLY A 693 -58.70 -3.65 -34.79
C GLY A 693 -57.86 -2.40 -35.09
N TYR A 694 -56.54 -2.47 -34.90
CA TYR A 694 -55.60 -1.38 -35.18
C TYR A 694 -54.47 -1.84 -36.11
N ARG A 695 -53.87 -0.87 -36.81
CA ARG A 695 -52.62 -1.00 -37.59
C ARG A 695 -51.51 -0.25 -36.86
N PHE A 696 -50.37 -0.91 -36.64
CA PHE A 696 -49.13 -0.22 -36.26
C PHE A 696 -48.70 0.65 -37.45
N ILE A 697 -48.45 1.94 -37.21
CA ILE A 697 -48.02 2.88 -38.27
C ILE A 697 -46.54 3.27 -38.20
N GLY A 698 -45.93 3.16 -37.02
CA GLY A 698 -44.52 3.45 -36.79
C GLY A 698 -44.20 3.56 -35.29
N TRP A 699 -42.92 3.63 -34.99
CA TRP A 699 -42.40 4.01 -33.68
C TRP A 699 -42.26 5.54 -33.58
N ASN A 700 -42.42 6.09 -32.39
CA ASN A 700 -42.19 7.50 -32.11
C ASN A 700 -41.45 7.71 -30.77
N THR A 701 -40.64 8.76 -30.65
CA THR A 701 -39.95 9.10 -29.37
C THR A 701 -40.90 9.69 -28.31
N ALA A 702 -42.13 10.07 -28.68
CA ALA A 702 -43.18 10.50 -27.75
C ALA A 702 -44.42 9.59 -27.86
N ALA A 703 -45.03 9.25 -26.73
CA ALA A 703 -46.21 8.39 -26.64
C ALA A 703 -47.46 8.96 -27.37
N ASP A 704 -47.53 10.27 -27.56
CA ASP A 704 -48.61 10.95 -28.29
C ASP A 704 -48.36 11.10 -29.80
N GLY A 705 -47.20 10.66 -30.30
CA GLY A 705 -46.80 10.75 -31.71
C GLY A 705 -46.25 12.11 -32.14
N THR A 706 -45.95 13.03 -31.20
CA THR A 706 -45.42 14.37 -31.51
C THR A 706 -43.90 14.42 -31.72
N GLY A 707 -43.18 13.37 -31.36
CA GLY A 707 -41.72 13.26 -31.51
C GLY A 707 -41.26 12.75 -32.87
N ASP A 708 -40.02 12.28 -32.92
CA ASP A 708 -39.38 11.75 -34.13
C ASP A 708 -39.80 10.32 -34.45
N TRP A 709 -39.87 10.00 -35.74
CA TRP A 709 -40.51 8.78 -36.26
C TRP A 709 -39.50 7.77 -36.82
N TYR A 710 -39.67 6.49 -36.47
CA TYR A 710 -38.82 5.38 -36.89
C TYR A 710 -39.67 4.15 -37.30
N GLY A 711 -39.17 3.29 -38.18
CA GLY A 711 -39.82 2.03 -38.58
C GLY A 711 -41.19 2.23 -39.25
N VAL A 712 -41.39 3.34 -39.94
CA VAL A 712 -42.69 3.81 -40.42
C VAL A 712 -43.23 2.95 -41.56
N VAL A 713 -44.44 2.41 -41.39
CA VAL A 713 -45.16 1.59 -42.38
C VAL A 713 -46.29 2.38 -43.04
N ALA A 714 -45.93 3.53 -43.63
CA ALA A 714 -46.84 4.37 -44.40
C ALA A 714 -47.12 3.78 -45.79
N ALA A 715 -48.39 3.60 -46.10
CA ALA A 715 -48.84 3.53 -47.50
C ALA A 715 -49.07 4.95 -48.03
N ASP A 716 -48.59 5.24 -49.23
CA ASP A 716 -48.92 6.40 -50.05
C ASP A 716 -48.75 7.81 -49.42
N SER A 717 -47.66 8.04 -48.68
CA SER A 717 -47.24 9.39 -48.30
C SER A 717 -45.74 9.66 -48.59
N LEU A 718 -45.41 10.92 -48.83
CA LEU A 718 -44.07 11.36 -49.28
C LEU A 718 -42.97 11.23 -48.19
N ALA A 719 -43.34 10.79 -46.99
CA ALA A 719 -42.42 10.53 -45.87
C ALA A 719 -41.52 9.30 -46.05
N ALA A 720 -41.78 8.45 -47.05
CA ALA A 720 -41.01 7.22 -47.31
C ALA A 720 -39.52 7.41 -47.72
N LYS A 721 -39.00 8.65 -47.67
CA LYS A 721 -37.58 8.97 -47.88
C LYS A 721 -36.87 9.24 -46.55
N ASN A 722 -36.62 8.17 -45.80
CA ASN A 722 -35.41 7.94 -44.97
C ASN A 722 -35.48 6.58 -44.21
N SER A 723 -36.02 5.52 -44.83
CA SER A 723 -35.99 4.17 -44.22
C SER A 723 -34.59 3.54 -44.31
N LEU A 724 -33.73 4.02 -43.42
CA LEU A 724 -32.54 3.39 -42.88
C LEU A 724 -32.71 3.54 -41.37
N ASP A 725 -33.59 2.72 -40.79
CA ASP A 725 -34.09 2.86 -39.43
C ASP A 725 -33.02 2.49 -38.39
N VAL A 726 -32.05 3.40 -38.27
CA VAL A 726 -30.99 3.45 -37.28
C VAL A 726 -31.36 4.54 -36.29
N TYR A 727 -31.35 4.20 -35.02
CA TYR A 727 -31.56 5.11 -33.91
C TYR A 727 -30.22 5.36 -33.21
N GLU A 728 -30.01 6.57 -32.68
CA GLU A 728 -28.78 6.97 -32.01
C GLU A 728 -29.08 7.24 -30.53
N LEU A 729 -28.51 6.42 -29.65
CA LEU A 729 -28.76 6.44 -28.21
C LEU A 729 -28.38 7.81 -27.60
N LEU A 730 -29.31 8.41 -26.84
CA LEU A 730 -29.34 9.87 -26.63
C LEU A 730 -28.47 10.40 -25.49
N ASP A 731 -28.46 9.77 -24.31
CA ASP A 731 -27.71 10.30 -23.14
C ASP A 731 -27.10 9.25 -22.19
N GLY A 732 -27.42 7.97 -22.36
CA GLY A 732 -26.87 6.87 -21.56
C GLY A 732 -27.31 6.80 -20.11
N LYS A 733 -28.44 7.41 -19.73
CA LYS A 733 -28.94 7.39 -18.34
C LYS A 733 -30.14 6.46 -18.16
N GLY A 734 -30.10 5.36 -18.89
CA GLY A 734 -31.10 4.29 -18.92
C GLY A 734 -31.74 4.17 -20.30
N ASN A 735 -32.32 3.00 -20.56
CA ASN A 735 -32.84 2.59 -21.86
C ASN A 735 -33.75 3.63 -22.55
N ASP A 736 -33.31 4.13 -23.70
CA ASP A 736 -34.12 4.94 -24.61
C ASP A 736 -35.38 4.19 -25.05
N THR A 737 -36.53 4.87 -25.10
CA THR A 737 -37.85 4.23 -25.33
C THR A 737 -38.53 4.75 -26.58
N LEU A 738 -38.88 3.83 -27.49
CA LEU A 738 -39.75 4.10 -28.64
C LEU A 738 -41.17 3.56 -28.41
N TYR A 739 -42.16 4.42 -28.63
CA TYR A 739 -43.59 4.12 -28.43
C TYR A 739 -44.25 3.69 -29.75
N ALA A 740 -44.98 2.58 -29.73
CA ALA A 740 -45.77 2.15 -30.88
C ALA A 740 -46.96 3.09 -31.12
N ILE A 741 -47.08 3.66 -32.32
CA ILE A 741 -48.27 4.45 -32.69
C ILE A 741 -49.23 3.61 -33.52
N TRP A 742 -50.53 3.73 -33.21
CA TRP A 742 -51.59 2.86 -33.71
C TRP A 742 -52.70 3.65 -34.40
N GLU A 743 -53.02 3.28 -35.64
CA GLU A 743 -54.17 3.77 -36.39
C GLU A 743 -55.34 2.78 -36.24
N LYS A 744 -56.55 3.25 -35.93
CA LYS A 744 -57.73 2.35 -35.89
C LYS A 744 -58.11 1.95 -37.32
N LEU A 745 -58.21 0.66 -37.59
CA LEU A 745 -58.69 0.16 -38.88
C LEU A 745 -60.17 0.53 -39.08
N PRO A 746 -60.60 0.86 -40.31
CA PRO A 746 -62.02 1.10 -40.60
C PRO A 746 -62.83 -0.15 -40.25
N GLU A 747 -63.95 0.04 -39.54
CA GLU A 747 -64.82 -1.07 -39.16
C GLU A 747 -65.36 -1.77 -40.41
N ALA A 748 -65.19 -3.08 -40.46
CA ALA A 748 -65.64 -3.88 -41.61
C ALA A 748 -67.17 -3.68 -41.79
N PRO A 749 -67.65 -3.42 -43.01
CA PRO A 749 -69.04 -3.07 -43.25
C PRO A 749 -69.97 -4.16 -42.72
N THR A 750 -70.84 -3.79 -41.79
CA THR A 750 -71.71 -4.73 -41.07
C THR A 750 -72.49 -5.59 -42.06
N PRO A 751 -72.39 -6.94 -41.99
CA PRO A 751 -73.03 -7.80 -42.98
C PRO A 751 -74.55 -7.66 -42.89
N THR A 752 -75.15 -7.07 -43.93
CA THR A 752 -76.60 -6.84 -44.02
C THR A 752 -77.37 -8.15 -43.79
N PRO A 753 -78.43 -8.17 -42.97
CA PRO A 753 -79.19 -9.40 -42.68
C PRO A 753 -79.66 -10.09 -43.96
N LYS A 754 -79.11 -11.28 -44.22
CA LYS A 754 -79.41 -12.06 -45.42
C LYS A 754 -80.87 -12.55 -45.36
N PRO A 755 -81.74 -12.23 -46.34
CA PRO A 755 -83.14 -12.65 -46.31
C PRO A 755 -83.30 -14.17 -46.21
N GLN A 756 -84.24 -14.60 -45.37
CA GLN A 756 -84.52 -15.99 -45.05
C GLN A 756 -85.08 -16.74 -46.27
N ALA A 757 -84.45 -17.86 -46.65
CA ALA A 757 -84.88 -18.68 -47.78
C ALA A 757 -85.86 -19.79 -47.36
N THR A 758 -87.01 -19.87 -48.03
CA THR A 758 -88.02 -20.94 -47.93
C THR A 758 -88.57 -21.24 -49.36
N PRO A 759 -89.30 -22.36 -49.60
CA PRO A 759 -88.68 -23.66 -49.78
C PRO A 759 -88.56 -24.14 -51.25
N LYS A 760 -87.86 -25.27 -51.42
CA LYS A 760 -87.48 -25.91 -52.69
C LYS A 760 -88.66 -26.57 -53.47
N PRO A 761 -88.78 -26.36 -54.80
CA PRO A 761 -89.59 -27.19 -55.71
C PRO A 761 -88.97 -28.59 -56.01
N ALA A 762 -89.80 -29.52 -56.47
CA ALA A 762 -89.47 -30.96 -56.56
C ALA A 762 -88.63 -31.38 -57.78
N SER A 763 -88.00 -32.55 -57.68
CA SER A 763 -87.32 -33.28 -58.76
C SER A 763 -88.09 -34.53 -59.17
N VAL A 764 -88.16 -34.82 -60.47
CA VAL A 764 -88.82 -36.02 -61.03
C VAL A 764 -87.81 -37.18 -61.19
N LYS A 765 -88.27 -38.44 -61.05
CA LYS A 765 -87.49 -39.71 -61.19
C LYS A 765 -87.53 -40.20 -62.66
N ALA A 766 -86.95 -41.32 -63.13
CA ALA A 766 -86.34 -42.55 -62.57
C ALA A 766 -85.44 -43.20 -63.68
N PRO A 767 -85.03 -44.50 -63.67
CA PRO A 767 -84.78 -45.50 -62.60
C PRO A 767 -83.27 -45.93 -62.53
N VAL A 768 -82.66 -46.42 -61.44
CA VAL A 768 -82.76 -47.74 -60.73
C VAL A 768 -82.33 -48.94 -61.62
N VAL A 769 -81.29 -49.74 -61.28
CA VAL A 769 -81.35 -51.02 -60.50
C VAL A 769 -79.94 -51.50 -60.00
N THR A 770 -79.75 -51.61 -58.66
CA THR A 770 -78.86 -52.53 -57.84
C THR A 770 -77.33 -52.68 -58.13
N SER A 771 -76.44 -53.22 -57.26
CA SER A 771 -76.57 -54.08 -56.06
C SER A 771 -75.41 -54.07 -55.01
N LYS A 772 -75.76 -54.24 -53.72
CA LYS A 772 -75.11 -55.05 -52.63
C LYS A 772 -73.63 -54.90 -52.17
N SER A 773 -73.52 -54.66 -50.85
CA SER A 773 -72.74 -55.42 -49.82
C SER A 773 -71.28 -55.10 -49.39
N ALA A 774 -71.18 -54.80 -48.08
CA ALA A 774 -70.29 -55.42 -47.05
C ALA A 774 -68.95 -54.77 -46.59
N LEU A 775 -68.63 -55.10 -45.33
CA LEU A 775 -67.51 -54.70 -44.45
C LEU A 775 -66.35 -55.74 -44.51
N PRO A 776 -65.12 -55.55 -43.93
CA PRO A 776 -64.89 -55.36 -42.48
C PRO A 776 -63.65 -54.53 -42.03
N LYS A 777 -63.39 -54.54 -40.70
CA LYS A 777 -62.22 -53.97 -39.99
C LYS A 777 -61.10 -55.02 -39.78
N THR A 778 -59.87 -54.55 -39.57
CA THR A 778 -58.91 -54.77 -38.43
C THR A 778 -57.61 -54.07 -38.83
N GLY A 779 -56.91 -53.26 -38.01
CA GLY A 779 -56.23 -53.60 -36.75
C GLY A 779 -54.71 -53.72 -37.01
N ASP A 780 -53.76 -53.82 -36.07
CA ASP A 780 -53.53 -53.38 -34.66
C ASP A 780 -52.01 -53.66 -34.42
N THR A 781 -51.20 -53.08 -33.51
CA THR A 781 -51.31 -52.19 -32.31
C THR A 781 -50.00 -51.32 -32.29
N SER A 782 -49.34 -50.72 -31.27
CA SER A 782 -49.41 -50.39 -29.81
C SER A 782 -48.21 -49.45 -29.51
N GLY A 783 -48.07 -48.69 -28.41
CA GLY A 783 -48.92 -48.41 -27.25
C GLY A 783 -48.13 -48.02 -25.98
N SER A 784 -48.72 -47.20 -25.09
CA SER A 784 -48.36 -46.91 -23.67
C SER A 784 -47.05 -46.16 -23.31
N ALA A 785 -46.96 -45.17 -22.38
CA ALA A 785 -47.68 -44.80 -21.12
C ALA A 785 -47.12 -45.49 -19.84
N GLN A 786 -47.22 -45.02 -18.56
CA GLN A 786 -47.60 -43.78 -17.81
C GLN A 786 -47.32 -44.09 -16.28
N ALA A 787 -47.35 -43.23 -15.23
CA ALA A 787 -47.31 -41.76 -14.98
C ALA A 787 -47.21 -41.48 -13.45
N ALA A 788 -47.01 -40.20 -13.05
CA ALA A 788 -47.19 -39.63 -11.68
C ALA A 788 -46.21 -40.08 -10.56
N GLY A 789 -46.11 -39.43 -9.38
CA GLY A 789 -46.58 -38.10 -8.95
C GLY A 789 -46.66 -37.87 -7.42
N ILE A 790 -46.47 -36.61 -6.98
CA ILE A 790 -46.88 -35.96 -5.71
C ILE A 790 -46.43 -36.56 -4.35
N LEU A 791 -45.61 -35.78 -3.61
CA LEU A 791 -45.68 -35.62 -2.14
C LEU A 791 -45.10 -34.23 -1.74
N ALA A 792 -45.26 -33.78 -0.49
CA ALA A 792 -44.94 -32.39 -0.10
C ALA A 792 -44.69 -32.14 1.42
N LEU A 793 -44.24 -30.91 1.73
CA LEU A 793 -44.21 -30.17 3.02
C LEU A 793 -43.16 -30.50 4.10
N ILE A 794 -42.31 -29.50 4.40
CA ILE A 794 -41.79 -28.97 5.69
C ILE A 794 -40.62 -28.00 5.34
N GLY A 795 -40.36 -26.85 6.00
CA GLY A 795 -41.14 -26.16 7.04
C GLY A 795 -40.36 -25.09 7.84
N THR A 796 -40.31 -23.85 7.32
CA THR A 796 -40.06 -22.56 8.04
C THR A 796 -38.71 -22.21 8.70
N ALA A 797 -38.50 -20.88 8.84
CA ALA A 797 -37.52 -20.10 9.62
C ALA A 797 -36.16 -19.78 8.95
N LEU A 798 -35.56 -18.58 9.09
CA LEU A 798 -35.97 -17.35 9.79
C LEU A 798 -36.19 -16.16 8.82
N ALA A 799 -36.91 -15.14 9.28
CA ALA A 799 -36.91 -13.79 8.71
C ALA A 799 -36.92 -12.72 9.82
N GLY A 800 -36.20 -11.60 9.61
CA GLY A 800 -35.97 -10.53 10.58
C GLY A 800 -34.52 -10.51 11.11
N LEU A 801 -33.92 -9.36 11.44
CA LEU A 801 -34.43 -7.97 11.48
C LEU A 801 -33.70 -7.07 10.47
N SER A 802 -34.41 -6.11 9.86
CA SER A 802 -33.81 -5.03 9.04
C SER A 802 -34.66 -3.75 9.05
N ARG A 803 -34.59 -2.93 10.12
CA ARG A 803 -34.91 -1.46 10.12
C ARG A 803 -34.67 -0.82 11.50
N ALA A 804 -34.52 0.51 11.47
CA ALA A 804 -33.99 1.39 12.54
C ALA A 804 -32.49 1.16 12.84
N ILE A 805 -31.66 2.17 13.12
CA ILE A 805 -31.92 3.60 13.44
C ILE A 805 -31.07 4.53 12.54
N ARG A 806 -31.68 5.59 11.99
CA ARG A 806 -31.02 6.84 11.58
C ARG A 806 -32.03 8.00 11.64
N ARG A 807 -31.95 8.90 12.64
CA ARG A 807 -32.44 10.30 12.63
C ARG A 807 -32.24 11.02 13.99
N SER A 808 -31.08 11.65 14.17
CA SER A 808 -30.74 12.73 15.13
C SER A 808 -29.22 12.92 15.11
N ASN A 809 -28.62 14.12 15.02
CA ASN A 809 -29.16 15.49 14.88
C ASN A 809 -28.29 16.29 13.89
N ARG A 810 -28.77 17.48 13.51
CA ARG A 810 -27.98 18.53 12.85
C ARG A 810 -28.37 19.88 13.48
N ALA A 811 -27.65 20.29 14.51
CA ALA A 811 -27.81 21.57 15.21
C ALA A 811 -26.66 21.80 16.20
N GLU A 812 -25.46 22.10 15.70
CA GLU A 812 -24.91 23.47 15.60
C GLU A 812 -23.78 23.48 14.53
#